data_AF-A0A9P1C599-F1
#
_entry.id   AF-A0A9P1C599-F1
#
_cell.length_a   1.000
_cell.length_b   1.000
_cell.length_c   1.000
_cell.angle_alpha   90.00
_cell.angle_beta   90.00
_cell.angle_gamma   90.00
#
_symmetry.space_group_name_H-M   'P 1'
#
loop_
_entity.id
_entity.type
_entity.pdbx_description
1 polymer ?
#
loop_
_entity_poly.entity_id
_entity_poly.type
_entity_poly.pdbx_seq_one_letter_code
_entity_poly.pdbx_strand_id
1 'polypeptide(L)'
;MPHLADSWASMDLGRSRGLARASAFQAMPAQAVGQVGPAPASPPPAPDAHAAAEAKSEMKLPPEPPPPEVNEDILAGPEAVSSQASTQTIPGGPGRPSGAHGGPNYYESVNSVFMALSAVLIALGLGCDPADGDRDIWTIVLMAPDTTGGRCNFNCHPWLLPSKRVEVAIALATIGECDETDHLASMELLPPSHAPLRYAPSAKVAREGGASPNVVDLSKTASWRLQIFPNPKVAEAFTHARDSSFDDHHWDEVPVPSNWQMLGISVPIYTNITFPFTGVPLLLAPYVSRQNPTGLYRTVFNVSPEKVEGQRIHLVFHAVGSAVMVWVDGQYVGYSQDSMTAAEFDITNVLKQSKKPADGGDSPSEALLSGQHRSDHVLVAMVPMFCDGSYLEDQDQWWLSGIHRPVELHFVPESCFISDYTTETLLQDAEGLLKISCQLTGPSAEAASIRFSLGDLEGSTVLASCTAVAKSTGDGWCITAELKVPNVQPWSAEDPYLYGLLLELLNSSQTVLQAEHVKIGFRCVDIWDGQLRVNGQPITVAGANVHEMHPLRGKAITEEDMLLDIKKLKEGNFNAVRNSHYPHHPRWYELCDEYGFYVVDEANIETHGFVENLAISLLACDWAWRDQFLHRARNLFQRAKNHPCVIVWSLGNESGWGPNFAACADALRRWDPQRRPVQYEGAEHHGDAVFFCGDGQGPSSDIICPMLLCCKKKLCKVACIWLLAFEMIWGVLAGWYIMENPITN
;
A
#
# COMPACT_ATOMS: atom_id res chain seq x y z
N MET A 1 29.43 -0.33 42.45
CA MET A 1 29.77 -1.25 43.56
C MET A 1 28.51 -1.97 43.98
N PRO A 2 28.51 -3.32 44.03
CA PRO A 2 27.33 -4.16 44.25
C PRO A 2 27.08 -4.41 45.75
N HIS A 3 25.97 -5.09 46.06
CA HIS A 3 25.48 -5.69 47.33
C HIS A 3 24.04 -5.22 47.57
N LEU A 4 23.01 -6.06 47.78
CA LEU A 4 22.92 -7.44 48.23
C LEU A 4 21.58 -8.05 47.79
N ALA A 5 21.59 -9.37 47.63
CA ALA A 5 20.45 -10.23 47.36
C ALA A 5 19.75 -10.70 48.65
N ASP A 6 18.60 -11.33 48.42
CA ASP A 6 17.89 -12.34 49.23
C ASP A 6 16.93 -11.88 50.36
N SER A 7 15.63 -12.11 50.12
CA SER A 7 14.93 -13.21 50.81
C SER A 7 13.61 -13.58 50.11
N TRP A 8 13.40 -14.89 50.00
CA TRP A 8 12.26 -15.57 49.40
C TRP A 8 11.18 -15.93 50.44
N ALA A 9 9.94 -16.04 49.93
CA ALA A 9 8.86 -16.98 50.30
C ALA A 9 8.11 -16.83 51.64
N SER A 10 6.79 -16.60 51.58
CA SER A 10 5.77 -17.68 51.61
C SER A 10 4.34 -17.18 51.91
N MET A 11 3.36 -17.93 51.37
CA MET A 11 1.94 -18.10 51.76
C MET A 11 0.83 -17.16 51.23
N ASP A 12 0.24 -17.63 50.12
CA ASP A 12 -1.12 -18.21 49.98
C ASP A 12 -2.42 -17.43 50.31
N LEU A 13 -3.30 -17.47 49.29
CA LEU A 13 -4.77 -17.56 49.25
C LEU A 13 -5.66 -16.61 50.09
N GLY A 14 -6.52 -15.84 49.39
CA GLY A 14 -7.90 -15.63 49.87
C GLY A 14 -8.64 -14.35 49.43
N ARG A 15 -9.56 -14.53 48.46
CA ARG A 15 -10.92 -13.96 48.37
C ARG A 15 -11.15 -12.45 48.09
N SER A 16 -11.62 -12.22 46.86
CA SER A 16 -12.92 -11.66 46.47
C SER A 16 -13.56 -10.51 47.27
N ARG A 17 -13.83 -9.39 46.57
CA ARG A 17 -15.12 -8.66 46.63
C ARG A 17 -15.44 -8.04 45.28
N GLY A 18 -16.49 -8.55 44.65
CA GLY A 18 -17.16 -7.91 43.53
C GLY A 18 -18.18 -6.87 43.99
N LEU A 19 -18.51 -5.94 43.09
CA LEU A 19 -19.68 -5.10 43.15
C LEU A 19 -20.48 -5.34 41.86
N ALA A 20 -21.59 -6.05 42.01
CA ALA A 20 -22.64 -6.14 41.01
C ALA A 20 -23.72 -5.09 41.33
N ARG A 21 -24.27 -4.46 40.29
CA ARG A 21 -25.64 -3.93 40.30
C ARG A 21 -26.44 -4.69 39.24
N ALA A 22 -27.58 -5.19 39.69
CA ALA A 22 -28.51 -6.03 38.96
C ALA A 22 -29.75 -5.24 38.53
N SER A 23 -30.39 -5.68 37.44
CA SER A 23 -31.84 -5.81 37.29
C SER A 23 -32.11 -6.47 35.92
N ALA A 24 -32.29 -7.79 35.84
CA ALA A 24 -33.53 -8.55 36.11
C ALA A 24 -34.56 -8.47 34.98
N PHE A 25 -34.79 -9.59 34.28
CA PHE A 25 -36.14 -10.04 33.92
C PHE A 25 -36.17 -11.58 33.80
N GLN A 26 -37.25 -12.15 34.32
CA GLN A 26 -37.49 -13.57 34.58
C GLN A 26 -37.77 -14.38 33.31
N ALA A 27 -37.36 -15.65 33.31
CA ALA A 27 -37.79 -16.69 32.38
C ALA A 27 -38.63 -17.74 33.13
N MET A 28 -39.59 -18.37 32.42
CA MET A 28 -40.05 -19.78 32.57
C MET A 28 -41.23 -20.03 31.58
N PRO A 29 -41.57 -21.29 31.17
CA PRO A 29 -40.74 -22.27 30.43
C PRO A 29 -41.54 -23.06 29.34
N ALA A 30 -40.88 -24.06 28.73
CA ALA A 30 -41.42 -25.34 28.19
C ALA A 30 -41.56 -25.57 26.66
N GLN A 31 -40.79 -26.56 26.20
CA GLN A 31 -41.03 -27.67 25.25
C GLN A 31 -42.22 -27.61 24.26
N ALA A 32 -41.96 -27.88 22.97
CA ALA A 32 -42.32 -29.15 22.30
C ALA A 32 -42.16 -29.07 20.75
N VAL A 33 -41.73 -30.19 20.18
CA VAL A 33 -41.58 -30.49 18.75
C VAL A 33 -42.95 -30.68 18.08
N GLY A 34 -43.15 -30.18 16.86
CA GLY A 34 -44.35 -30.40 16.04
C GLY A 34 -44.15 -30.03 14.57
N GLN A 35 -44.72 -30.84 13.67
CA GLN A 35 -44.43 -31.06 12.25
C GLN A 35 -45.05 -30.07 11.22
N VAL A 36 -44.34 -29.91 10.08
CA VAL A 36 -44.79 -29.94 8.65
C VAL A 36 -45.83 -28.92 8.11
N GLY A 37 -45.32 -27.98 7.30
CA GLY A 37 -45.80 -27.48 5.96
C GLY A 37 -47.12 -26.69 5.82
N PRO A 38 -47.43 -26.07 4.65
CA PRO A 38 -46.60 -25.55 3.55
C PRO A 38 -46.85 -24.03 3.25
N ALA A 39 -46.15 -23.49 2.23
CA ALA A 39 -46.15 -22.10 1.74
C ALA A 39 -47.52 -21.49 1.40
N PRO A 40 -47.59 -20.14 1.30
CA PRO A 40 -48.07 -19.58 0.03
C PRO A 40 -47.39 -18.28 -0.46
N ALA A 41 -47.25 -18.23 -1.79
CA ALA A 41 -47.58 -17.16 -2.74
C ALA A 41 -46.96 -15.75 -2.65
N SER A 42 -46.27 -15.45 -3.76
CA SER A 42 -45.94 -14.22 -4.50
C SER A 42 -46.50 -12.84 -4.03
N PRO A 43 -45.68 -11.77 -4.13
CA PRO A 43 -46.12 -10.39 -3.89
C PRO A 43 -46.80 -9.76 -5.13
N PRO A 44 -47.70 -8.77 -4.95
CA PRO A 44 -48.30 -7.99 -6.04
C PRO A 44 -47.36 -6.88 -6.56
N PRO A 45 -47.58 -6.37 -7.79
CA PRO A 45 -46.65 -5.50 -8.51
C PRO A 45 -46.76 -4.02 -8.11
N ALA A 46 -45.69 -3.28 -8.41
CA ALA A 46 -45.54 -1.84 -8.21
C ALA A 46 -46.51 -1.00 -9.06
N PRO A 47 -46.94 0.19 -8.59
CA PRO A 47 -47.60 1.17 -9.43
C PRO A 47 -46.62 2.21 -9.99
N ASP A 48 -46.80 2.50 -11.28
CA ASP A 48 -46.11 3.49 -12.10
C ASP A 48 -46.34 4.94 -11.69
N ALA A 49 -45.36 5.76 -12.10
CA ALA A 49 -45.32 7.21 -12.01
C ALA A 49 -46.35 7.90 -12.93
N HIS A 50 -47.15 8.80 -12.36
CA HIS A 50 -47.53 10.13 -12.87
C HIS A 50 -48.87 10.57 -12.27
N ALA A 51 -48.82 11.43 -11.24
CA ALA A 51 -49.73 12.57 -11.07
C ALA A 51 -49.52 13.22 -9.70
N ALA A 52 -49.35 14.54 -9.72
CA ALA A 52 -49.80 15.54 -8.74
C ALA A 52 -48.68 16.46 -8.23
N ALA A 53 -48.54 17.57 -8.96
CA ALA A 53 -48.08 18.82 -8.41
C ALA A 53 -49.09 19.36 -7.36
N GLU A 54 -48.57 20.19 -6.45
CA GLU A 54 -49.26 21.09 -5.51
C GLU A 54 -49.95 20.47 -4.28
N ALA A 55 -49.23 20.49 -3.15
CA ALA A 55 -49.79 20.90 -1.86
C ALA A 55 -48.67 21.41 -0.93
N LYS A 56 -48.61 22.73 -0.73
CA LYS A 56 -47.88 23.36 0.37
C LYS A 56 -48.62 23.06 1.67
N SER A 57 -47.93 22.52 2.68
CA SER A 57 -48.32 22.69 4.08
C SER A 57 -47.07 22.83 4.96
N GLU A 58 -47.05 23.92 5.71
CA GLU A 58 -46.05 24.26 6.71
C GLU A 58 -46.10 23.26 7.87
N MET A 59 -44.96 22.69 8.25
CA MET A 59 -44.81 21.97 9.52
C MET A 59 -43.80 22.74 10.37
N LYS A 60 -44.30 23.47 11.37
CA LYS A 60 -43.51 24.15 12.40
C LYS A 60 -42.87 23.11 13.32
N LEU A 61 -41.53 23.12 13.40
CA LEU A 61 -40.77 22.43 14.43
C LEU A 61 -40.80 23.22 15.76
N PRO A 62 -40.80 22.56 16.93
CA PRO A 62 -40.71 23.22 18.23
C PRO A 62 -39.31 23.82 18.47
N PRO A 63 -39.18 24.85 19.33
CA PRO A 63 -37.89 25.50 19.57
C PRO A 63 -36.93 24.60 20.37
N GLU A 64 -35.65 24.64 20.01
CA GLU A 64 -34.55 23.98 20.74
C GLU A 64 -34.35 24.57 22.14
N PRO A 65 -33.93 23.76 23.13
CA PRO A 65 -33.55 24.25 24.45
C PRO A 65 -32.16 24.94 24.39
N PRO A 66 -31.90 25.94 25.26
CA PRO A 66 -30.62 26.63 25.29
C PRO A 66 -29.48 25.71 25.79
N PRO A 67 -28.23 25.95 25.35
CA PRO A 67 -27.07 25.18 25.79
C PRO A 67 -26.74 25.47 27.27
N PRO A 68 -26.12 24.51 27.98
CA PRO A 68 -25.72 24.71 29.37
C PRO A 68 -24.56 25.71 29.48
N GLU A 69 -24.60 26.55 30.51
CA GLU A 69 -23.54 27.50 30.87
C GLU A 69 -22.23 26.76 31.18
N VAL A 70 -21.16 27.13 30.48
CA VAL A 70 -19.80 26.67 30.76
C VAL A 70 -19.17 27.63 31.76
N ASN A 71 -18.70 27.08 32.87
CA ASN A 71 -18.06 27.79 33.96
C ASN A 71 -16.63 28.17 33.54
N GLU A 72 -16.39 29.46 33.27
CA GLU A 72 -15.07 30.04 33.02
C GLU A 72 -14.30 30.16 34.34
N ASP A 73 -13.73 29.04 34.81
CA ASP A 73 -12.65 29.05 35.80
C ASP A 73 -12.05 27.64 35.84
N ILE A 74 -11.01 27.41 35.02
CA ILE A 74 -9.85 26.51 35.20
C ILE A 74 -9.08 26.55 33.87
N LEU A 75 -8.24 27.58 33.69
CA LEU A 75 -7.13 27.58 32.73
C LEU A 75 -5.97 28.34 33.37
N ALA A 76 -5.08 27.61 34.03
CA ALA A 76 -3.74 28.08 34.39
C ALA A 76 -2.76 26.91 34.23
N GLY A 77 -2.11 26.85 33.08
CA GLY A 77 -0.91 26.06 32.79
C GLY A 77 0.20 27.01 32.30
N PRO A 78 1.49 26.68 32.52
CA PRO A 78 2.55 27.67 32.65
C PRO A 78 3.03 28.27 31.32
N GLU A 79 3.38 29.55 31.40
CA GLU A 79 3.88 30.42 30.33
C GLU A 79 5.14 29.89 29.64
N ALA A 80 5.14 29.95 28.31
CA ALA A 80 6.30 29.74 27.46
C ALA A 80 7.26 30.94 27.54
N VAL A 81 8.53 30.67 27.85
CA VAL A 81 9.60 31.66 27.88
C VAL A 81 10.08 31.95 26.45
N SER A 82 9.83 33.17 25.97
CA SER A 82 10.42 33.73 24.75
C SER A 82 11.83 34.25 25.03
N SER A 83 12.85 33.77 24.31
CA SER A 83 14.18 34.37 24.32
C SER A 83 14.30 35.44 23.23
N GLN A 84 14.24 36.72 23.66
CA GLN A 84 14.67 37.86 22.86
C GLN A 84 16.20 37.94 22.86
N ALA A 85 16.83 37.97 21.68
CA ALA A 85 18.22 38.37 21.53
C ALA A 85 18.29 39.78 20.94
N SER A 86 18.88 40.69 21.73
CA SER A 86 19.07 42.11 21.50
C SER A 86 20.03 42.42 20.35
N THR A 87 19.65 43.38 19.51
CA THR A 87 20.55 44.09 18.59
C THR A 87 21.28 45.22 19.33
N GLN A 88 22.61 45.28 19.20
CA GLN A 88 23.41 46.46 19.52
C GLN A 88 24.12 46.96 18.26
N THR A 89 23.94 48.24 17.96
CA THR A 89 24.59 49.02 16.91
C THR A 89 25.31 50.21 17.55
N ILE A 90 26.60 50.44 17.26
CA ILE A 90 27.22 51.79 17.18
C ILE A 90 28.48 51.76 16.26
N PRO A 91 29.13 52.86 15.80
CA PRO A 91 29.02 53.35 14.40
C PRO A 91 30.36 53.69 13.67
N GLY A 92 30.29 53.85 12.34
CA GLY A 92 30.94 54.96 11.59
C GLY A 92 32.31 54.78 10.90
N GLY A 93 32.32 54.83 9.56
CA GLY A 93 33.34 55.53 8.76
C GLY A 93 33.73 54.91 7.40
N PRO A 94 33.97 55.69 6.32
CA PRO A 94 33.63 55.32 4.94
C PRO A 94 34.80 54.79 4.09
N GLY A 95 34.48 53.88 3.17
CA GLY A 95 35.37 53.49 2.07
C GLY A 95 34.74 52.44 1.15
N ARG A 96 34.57 52.77 -0.14
CA ARG A 96 34.34 51.84 -1.27
C ARG A 96 35.50 52.05 -2.26
N PRO A 97 35.76 51.16 -3.24
CA PRO A 97 35.43 49.72 -3.33
C PRO A 97 36.59 48.86 -3.91
N SER A 98 36.57 47.54 -3.71
CA SER A 98 37.13 46.57 -4.68
C SER A 98 36.56 45.17 -4.42
N GLY A 99 36.09 44.51 -5.47
CA GLY A 99 35.28 43.29 -5.39
C GLY A 99 36.04 41.99 -5.15
N ALA A 100 35.30 41.02 -4.62
CA ALA A 100 35.38 39.59 -4.92
C ALA A 100 34.12 38.93 -4.34
N HIS A 101 33.37 38.20 -5.17
CA HIS A 101 32.29 37.34 -4.73
C HIS A 101 32.88 36.11 -4.02
N GLY A 102 32.57 35.93 -2.73
CA GLY A 102 32.82 34.69 -2.00
C GLY A 102 31.50 34.15 -1.44
N GLY A 103 30.98 33.08 -2.03
CA GLY A 103 29.95 32.25 -1.42
C GLY A 103 30.54 31.33 -0.35
N PRO A 104 29.72 30.76 0.55
CA PRO A 104 30.23 29.91 1.63
C PRO A 104 30.80 28.59 1.08
N ASN A 105 32.03 28.27 1.48
CA ASN A 105 32.77 27.04 1.12
C ASN A 105 32.10 25.80 1.74
N TYR A 106 31.37 25.04 0.92
CA TYR A 106 30.80 23.72 1.24
C TYR A 106 31.86 22.66 1.63
N TYR A 107 33.15 22.93 1.38
CA TYR A 107 34.25 22.00 1.64
C TYR A 107 34.75 21.98 3.10
N GLU A 108 34.56 23.05 3.87
CA GLU A 108 34.99 23.08 5.29
C GLU A 108 34.03 22.30 6.20
N SER A 109 32.74 22.25 5.86
CA SER A 109 31.74 21.45 6.57
C SER A 109 31.94 19.95 6.40
N VAL A 110 32.35 19.50 5.22
CA VAL A 110 32.60 18.07 4.93
C VAL A 110 33.80 17.55 5.74
N ASN A 111 34.90 18.31 5.80
CA ASN A 111 36.05 17.95 6.63
C ASN A 111 35.75 17.95 8.13
N SER A 112 34.84 18.81 8.58
CA SER A 112 34.40 18.87 9.98
C SER A 112 33.57 17.64 10.38
N VAL A 113 32.73 17.15 9.47
CA VAL A 113 31.95 15.90 9.65
C VAL A 113 32.87 14.68 9.65
N PHE A 114 33.88 14.63 8.77
CA PHE A 114 34.86 13.54 8.74
C PHE A 114 35.68 13.44 10.04
N MET A 115 36.13 14.57 10.58
CA MET A 115 36.85 14.61 11.86
C MET A 115 35.97 14.22 13.05
N ALA A 116 34.69 14.61 13.02
CA ALA A 116 33.71 14.21 14.03
C ALA A 116 33.41 12.71 13.98
N LEU A 117 33.29 12.12 12.77
CA LEU A 117 33.09 10.68 12.60
C LEU A 117 34.27 9.87 13.13
N SER A 118 35.50 10.29 12.84
CA SER A 118 36.71 9.64 13.37
C SER A 118 36.80 9.75 14.89
N ALA A 119 36.42 10.89 15.48
CA ALA A 119 36.40 11.06 16.93
C ALA A 119 35.33 10.18 17.61
N VAL A 120 34.16 10.00 16.98
CA VAL A 120 33.09 9.12 17.46
C VAL A 120 33.50 7.65 17.38
N LEU A 121 34.16 7.24 16.29
CA LEU A 121 34.67 5.86 16.12
C LEU A 121 35.78 5.53 17.12
N ILE A 122 36.65 6.49 17.44
CA ILE A 122 37.68 6.35 18.49
C ILE A 122 37.04 6.28 19.88
N ALA A 123 36.03 7.11 20.16
CA ALA A 123 35.33 7.11 21.46
C ALA A 123 34.50 5.85 21.71
N LEU A 124 34.03 5.17 20.65
CA LEU A 124 33.30 3.90 20.72
C LEU A 124 34.21 2.66 20.76
N GLY A 125 35.54 2.83 20.81
CA GLY A 125 36.49 1.70 20.89
C GLY A 125 36.66 0.94 19.57
N LEU A 126 36.27 1.54 18.44
CA LEU A 126 36.39 0.98 17.08
C LEU A 126 37.60 1.58 16.31
N GLY A 127 38.43 2.41 16.96
CA GLY A 127 39.69 2.93 16.42
C GLY A 127 40.91 2.26 17.05
N CYS A 128 41.82 1.75 16.23
CA CYS A 128 43.06 1.10 16.70
C CYS A 128 44.12 2.12 17.16
N ASP A 129 44.81 1.78 18.26
CA ASP A 129 46.09 2.37 18.67
C ASP A 129 47.19 1.92 17.68
N PRO A 130 48.01 2.82 17.10
CA PRO A 130 49.06 2.46 16.14
C PRO A 130 50.23 1.62 16.70
N ALA A 131 50.21 1.24 17.98
CA ALA A 131 51.34 0.57 18.65
C ALA A 131 51.28 -0.97 18.70
N ASP A 132 50.17 -1.63 18.35
CA ASP A 132 50.06 -3.10 18.37
C ASP A 132 50.18 -3.70 16.97
N GLY A 133 51.42 -4.09 16.63
CA GLY A 133 51.74 -4.84 15.41
C GLY A 133 51.40 -6.32 15.55
N ASP A 134 50.16 -6.69 15.23
CA ASP A 134 49.78 -7.96 14.57
C ASP A 134 48.25 -8.07 14.52
N ARG A 135 47.65 -7.77 13.35
CA ARG A 135 46.35 -8.27 12.86
C ARG A 135 46.08 -7.74 11.44
N ASP A 136 45.46 -8.59 10.63
CA ASP A 136 45.16 -8.38 9.21
C ASP A 136 44.47 -7.04 8.94
N ILE A 137 45.08 -6.26 8.04
CA ILE A 137 44.72 -4.87 7.74
C ILE A 137 43.61 -4.83 6.68
N TRP A 138 42.42 -4.39 7.08
CA TRP A 138 41.43 -3.86 6.14
C TRP A 138 41.87 -2.47 5.71
N THR A 139 42.45 -2.35 4.51
CA THR A 139 42.69 -1.05 3.89
C THR A 139 41.36 -0.55 3.34
N ILE A 140 40.70 0.36 4.06
CA ILE A 140 39.60 1.15 3.48
C ILE A 140 40.24 2.11 2.47
N VAL A 141 40.20 1.77 1.18
CA VAL A 141 40.56 2.70 0.10
C VAL A 141 39.40 3.67 -0.08
N LEU A 142 39.41 4.77 0.68
CA LEU A 142 38.59 5.94 0.38
C LEU A 142 39.25 6.69 -0.79
N MET A 143 38.76 6.48 -2.01
CA MET A 143 39.20 7.29 -3.15
C MET A 143 38.68 8.72 -3.00
N ALA A 144 39.57 9.65 -2.69
CA ALA A 144 39.32 11.08 -2.87
C ALA A 144 39.22 11.38 -4.39
N PRO A 145 38.40 12.35 -4.82
CA PRO A 145 38.40 12.78 -6.21
C PRO A 145 39.76 13.41 -6.55
N ASP A 146 40.44 12.88 -7.57
CA ASP A 146 41.61 13.55 -8.15
C ASP A 146 41.17 14.90 -8.72
N THR A 147 41.82 15.96 -8.23
CA THR A 147 41.59 17.35 -8.61
C THR A 147 42.54 17.73 -9.74
N THR A 148 42.52 17.00 -10.85
CA THR A 148 43.17 17.42 -12.09
C THR A 148 42.28 17.14 -13.30
N GLY A 149 41.95 18.21 -14.02
CA GLY A 149 41.02 18.16 -15.16
C GLY A 149 41.49 17.25 -16.29
N GLY A 150 40.62 16.35 -16.73
CA GLY A 150 40.83 15.52 -17.91
C GLY A 150 39.72 14.49 -18.04
N ARG A 151 39.06 14.44 -19.21
CA ARG A 151 37.99 13.47 -19.53
C ARG A 151 38.46 12.03 -19.30
N CYS A 152 37.66 11.22 -18.62
CA CYS A 152 37.84 9.76 -18.59
C CYS A 152 36.53 9.05 -18.97
N ASN A 153 36.56 8.39 -20.14
CA ASN A 153 35.58 7.39 -20.58
C ASN A 153 35.74 6.12 -19.72
N PHE A 154 34.65 5.62 -19.15
CA PHE A 154 34.60 4.27 -18.57
C PHE A 154 34.09 3.28 -19.62
N ASN A 155 35.00 2.41 -20.09
CA ASN A 155 34.64 1.20 -20.83
C ASN A 155 34.55 0.03 -19.85
N CYS A 156 33.37 -0.59 -19.78
CA CYS A 156 33.10 -1.79 -19.01
C CYS A 156 33.66 -3.04 -19.73
N HIS A 157 34.20 -4.01 -18.97
CA HIS A 157 34.18 -5.42 -19.38
C HIS A 157 34.17 -6.36 -18.14
N PRO A 158 33.43 -7.49 -18.18
CA PRO A 158 33.14 -8.34 -17.04
C PRO A 158 34.09 -9.55 -16.94
N TRP A 159 34.40 -10.00 -15.72
CA TRP A 159 35.01 -11.31 -15.48
C TRP A 159 33.99 -12.26 -14.83
N LEU A 160 33.58 -13.25 -15.62
CA LEU A 160 32.90 -14.49 -15.22
C LEU A 160 33.85 -15.37 -14.40
N LEU A 161 33.31 -16.13 -13.42
CA LEU A 161 33.69 -17.51 -13.05
C LEU A 161 32.69 -18.07 -11.98
N PRO A 162 32.59 -19.40 -11.74
CA PRO A 162 31.40 -20.15 -12.13
C PRO A 162 30.61 -20.80 -10.98
N SER A 163 29.33 -20.98 -11.28
CA SER A 163 28.34 -21.92 -10.70
C SER A 163 28.89 -23.14 -9.93
N LYS A 164 28.40 -23.34 -8.70
CA LYS A 164 28.03 -24.66 -8.15
C LYS A 164 27.17 -24.57 -6.86
N ARG A 165 25.95 -25.09 -6.97
CA ARG A 165 25.04 -25.70 -5.96
C ARG A 165 24.72 -24.88 -4.70
N VAL A 166 23.50 -24.33 -4.69
CA VAL A 166 22.82 -23.69 -3.55
C VAL A 166 21.99 -24.76 -2.83
N GLU A 167 22.34 -25.06 -1.58
CA GLU A 167 21.42 -25.62 -0.58
C GLU A 167 20.98 -24.47 0.34
N VAL A 168 19.69 -24.46 0.66
CA VAL A 168 18.90 -23.34 1.17
C VAL A 168 19.22 -23.02 2.64
N ALA A 169 19.61 -21.77 2.90
CA ALA A 169 19.53 -21.11 4.21
C ALA A 169 18.92 -19.71 3.97
N ILE A 170 17.61 -19.56 4.21
CA ILE A 170 16.84 -18.32 4.04
C ILE A 170 16.09 -18.05 5.34
N ALA A 171 15.99 -16.76 5.71
CA ALA A 171 15.27 -16.13 6.84
C ALA A 171 16.08 -15.60 8.06
N LEU A 172 17.41 -15.52 8.02
CA LEU A 172 18.20 -14.91 9.12
C LEU A 172 18.63 -13.45 8.91
N ALA A 173 18.46 -12.88 7.70
CA ALA A 173 19.01 -11.56 7.38
C ALA A 173 18.19 -10.36 7.92
N THR A 174 16.95 -10.55 8.36
CA THR A 174 16.11 -9.50 8.98
C THR A 174 16.09 -9.55 10.51
N ILE A 175 16.82 -10.49 11.12
CA ILE A 175 16.83 -10.74 12.57
C ILE A 175 18.25 -10.61 13.12
N GLY A 176 18.74 -9.37 13.19
CA GLY A 176 19.60 -8.87 14.27
C GLY A 176 20.96 -9.54 14.58
N GLU A 177 21.48 -10.49 13.80
CA GLU A 177 22.87 -10.97 13.86
C GLU A 177 23.20 -11.82 12.61
N CYS A 178 23.97 -11.27 11.66
CA CYS A 178 24.78 -12.06 10.73
C CYS A 178 25.95 -11.21 10.23
N ASP A 179 27.17 -11.62 10.58
CA ASP A 179 28.40 -11.27 9.90
C ASP A 179 28.31 -11.72 8.43
N GLU A 180 28.96 -10.96 7.56
CA GLU A 180 29.08 -11.15 6.11
C GLU A 180 27.89 -10.69 5.26
N THR A 181 28.24 -9.79 4.34
CA THR A 181 27.44 -9.15 3.31
C THR A 181 26.74 -10.14 2.39
N ASP A 182 25.43 -10.32 2.57
CA ASP A 182 24.51 -10.68 1.49
C ASP A 182 23.30 -9.74 1.56
N HIS A 183 23.13 -8.95 0.50
CA HIS A 183 22.27 -7.77 0.44
C HIS A 183 20.78 -8.10 0.56
N LEU A 184 20.01 -7.12 1.09
CA LEU A 184 18.54 -7.04 1.29
C LEU A 184 17.69 -7.32 0.03
N ALA A 185 17.83 -8.51 -0.54
CA ALA A 185 17.10 -8.97 -1.71
C ALA A 185 16.83 -10.47 -1.58
N SER A 186 15.88 -10.83 -0.73
CA SER A 186 15.08 -12.02 -0.98
C SER A 186 13.63 -11.73 -0.61
N MET A 187 13.00 -10.86 -1.38
CA MET A 187 11.60 -11.10 -1.73
C MET A 187 11.59 -12.48 -2.39
N GLU A 188 11.17 -13.51 -1.65
CA GLU A 188 10.83 -14.78 -2.28
C GLU A 188 9.86 -14.50 -3.43
N LEU A 189 9.93 -15.31 -4.48
CA LEU A 189 9.25 -15.14 -5.77
C LEU A 189 7.73 -15.01 -5.62
N LEU A 190 7.26 -13.85 -5.15
CA LEU A 190 5.86 -13.46 -5.20
C LEU A 190 5.49 -13.39 -6.69
N PRO A 191 4.27 -13.79 -7.07
CA PRO A 191 3.72 -13.45 -8.37
C PRO A 191 3.92 -11.95 -8.61
N PRO A 192 4.29 -11.54 -9.84
CA PRO A 192 4.39 -10.11 -10.15
C PRO A 192 3.04 -9.44 -9.90
N SER A 193 3.07 -8.28 -9.27
CA SER A 193 1.88 -7.47 -9.01
C SER A 193 1.10 -7.23 -10.30
N HIS A 194 -0.23 -7.31 -10.23
CA HIS A 194 -1.13 -7.23 -11.37
C HIS A 194 -2.35 -6.37 -11.07
N ALA A 195 -3.15 -6.09 -12.11
CA ALA A 195 -4.46 -5.46 -11.93
C ALA A 195 -5.41 -6.37 -11.13
N PRO A 196 -6.36 -5.86 -10.33
CA PRO A 196 -7.35 -6.68 -9.63
C PRO A 196 -8.11 -7.59 -10.59
N LEU A 197 -8.21 -8.87 -10.24
CA LEU A 197 -8.86 -9.94 -11.00
C LEU A 197 -9.89 -10.64 -10.12
N ARG A 198 -11.05 -10.99 -10.68
CA ARG A 198 -12.15 -11.66 -9.96
C ARG A 198 -12.25 -13.14 -10.29
N TYR A 199 -11.56 -13.59 -11.33
CA TYR A 199 -11.49 -15.00 -11.75
C TYR A 199 -12.87 -15.65 -11.92
N ALA A 200 -13.85 -14.91 -12.45
CA ALA A 200 -15.21 -15.43 -12.55
C ALA A 200 -15.26 -16.63 -13.52
N PRO A 201 -16.00 -17.70 -13.22
CA PRO A 201 -16.05 -18.88 -14.09
C PRO A 201 -16.90 -18.68 -15.35
N SER A 202 -17.62 -17.55 -15.46
CA SER A 202 -18.47 -17.25 -16.61
C SER A 202 -18.75 -15.75 -16.73
N ALA A 203 -19.12 -15.32 -17.94
CA ALA A 203 -19.53 -13.95 -18.21
C ALA A 203 -20.70 -13.46 -17.33
N LYS A 204 -21.65 -14.35 -16.99
CA LYS A 204 -22.78 -14.02 -16.12
C LYS A 204 -22.30 -13.62 -14.73
N VAL A 205 -21.47 -14.45 -14.11
CA VAL A 205 -20.91 -14.19 -12.76
C VAL A 205 -20.04 -12.93 -12.77
N ALA A 206 -19.26 -12.71 -13.83
CA ALA A 206 -18.45 -11.50 -13.97
C ALA A 206 -19.32 -10.23 -13.95
N ARG A 207 -20.40 -10.19 -14.75
CA ARG A 207 -21.30 -9.04 -14.87
C ARG A 207 -22.15 -8.76 -13.64
N GLU A 208 -22.60 -9.79 -12.93
CA GLU A 208 -23.42 -9.63 -11.71
C GLU A 208 -22.67 -8.92 -10.56
N GLY A 209 -21.34 -8.77 -10.64
CA GLY A 209 -20.57 -7.96 -9.68
C GLY A 209 -20.37 -8.58 -8.29
N GLY A 210 -21.06 -9.69 -7.96
CA GLY A 210 -20.97 -10.36 -6.65
C GLY A 210 -19.70 -11.20 -6.42
N ALA A 211 -19.60 -11.87 -5.27
CA ALA A 211 -18.44 -12.71 -4.98
C ALA A 211 -18.28 -13.83 -6.02
N SER A 212 -17.07 -13.97 -6.58
CA SER A 212 -16.73 -15.09 -7.47
C SER A 212 -16.61 -16.37 -6.64
N PRO A 213 -17.14 -17.52 -7.09
CA PRO A 213 -16.96 -18.80 -6.38
C PRO A 213 -15.48 -19.26 -6.34
N ASN A 214 -14.65 -18.65 -7.19
CA ASN A 214 -13.21 -18.86 -7.27
C ASN A 214 -12.42 -17.92 -6.33
N VAL A 215 -13.11 -17.10 -5.53
CA VAL A 215 -12.50 -16.27 -4.48
C VAL A 215 -13.17 -16.60 -3.15
N VAL A 216 -12.38 -17.00 -2.15
CA VAL A 216 -12.87 -17.31 -0.80
C VAL A 216 -12.23 -16.35 0.19
N ASP A 217 -13.05 -15.51 0.82
CA ASP A 217 -12.61 -14.55 1.84
C ASP A 217 -12.48 -15.23 3.21
N LEU A 218 -11.25 -15.60 3.57
CA LEU A 218 -10.93 -16.24 4.85
C LEU A 218 -11.15 -15.33 6.05
N SER A 219 -11.24 -14.02 5.84
CA SER A 219 -11.54 -13.04 6.90
C SER A 219 -13.00 -13.14 7.34
N LYS A 220 -13.87 -13.62 6.46
CA LYS A 220 -15.30 -13.86 6.73
C LYS A 220 -15.64 -15.31 7.04
N THR A 221 -14.89 -16.26 6.48
CA THR A 221 -15.25 -17.69 6.54
C THR A 221 -14.48 -18.49 7.59
N ALA A 222 -13.43 -17.92 8.20
CA ALA A 222 -12.60 -18.61 9.17
C ALA A 222 -12.48 -17.82 10.49
N SER A 223 -12.32 -18.54 11.60
CA SER A 223 -12.00 -17.93 12.90
C SER A 223 -10.49 -17.72 12.99
N TRP A 224 -10.07 -16.55 13.45
CA TRP A 224 -8.67 -16.19 13.60
C TRP A 224 -8.29 -16.09 15.07
N ARG A 225 -7.17 -16.72 15.43
CA ARG A 225 -6.56 -16.68 16.75
C ARG A 225 -5.27 -15.90 16.69
N LEU A 226 -4.96 -15.13 17.73
CA LEU A 226 -3.76 -14.30 17.82
C LEU A 226 -3.06 -14.51 19.16
N GLN A 227 -1.74 -14.64 19.10
CA GLN A 227 -0.86 -14.50 20.26
C GLN A 227 0.25 -13.48 19.96
N ILE A 228 0.47 -12.54 20.88
CA ILE A 228 1.56 -11.55 20.79
C ILE A 228 2.79 -12.05 21.52
N PHE A 229 3.93 -11.97 20.85
CA PHE A 229 5.26 -12.25 21.36
C PHE A 229 6.10 -10.97 21.45
N PRO A 230 7.12 -10.92 22.33
CA PRO A 230 7.93 -9.72 22.52
C PRO A 230 8.87 -9.39 21.35
N ASN A 231 9.23 -10.38 20.52
CA ASN A 231 10.08 -10.20 19.34
C ASN A 231 9.91 -11.37 18.34
N PRO A 232 10.33 -11.20 17.07
CA PRO A 232 10.19 -12.21 16.03
C PRO A 232 10.90 -13.52 16.35
N LYS A 233 12.08 -13.47 16.96
CA LYS A 233 12.89 -14.67 17.29
C LYS A 233 12.16 -15.59 18.27
N VAL A 234 11.44 -15.03 19.25
CA VAL A 234 10.64 -15.81 20.19
C VAL A 234 9.41 -16.41 19.50
N ALA A 235 8.74 -15.64 18.64
CA ALA A 235 7.60 -16.13 17.86
C ALA A 235 8.01 -17.25 16.90
N GLU A 236 9.15 -17.11 16.22
CA GLU A 236 9.67 -18.09 15.26
C GLU A 236 10.05 -19.40 15.95
N ALA A 237 10.63 -19.32 17.15
CA ALA A 237 10.95 -20.50 17.97
C ALA A 237 9.69 -21.28 18.39
N PHE A 238 8.50 -20.67 18.30
CA PHE A 238 7.22 -21.31 18.60
C PHE A 238 6.70 -22.14 17.41
N THR A 239 7.55 -23.04 16.90
CA THR A 239 7.30 -23.85 15.70
C THR A 239 6.08 -24.77 15.83
N HIS A 240 5.73 -25.18 17.05
CA HIS A 240 4.59 -26.04 17.34
C HIS A 240 3.25 -25.43 16.87
N ALA A 241 3.09 -24.10 16.86
CA ALA A 241 1.86 -23.46 16.35
C ALA A 241 1.56 -23.79 14.88
N ARG A 242 2.60 -24.18 14.12
CA ARG A 242 2.50 -24.53 12.70
C ARG A 242 1.91 -25.93 12.49
N ASP A 243 1.83 -26.74 13.54
CA ASP A 243 1.24 -28.08 13.48
C ASP A 243 -0.29 -28.01 13.45
N SER A 244 -0.88 -28.91 12.66
CA SER A 244 -2.33 -29.14 12.62
C SER A 244 -2.94 -29.54 13.97
N SER A 245 -2.17 -30.23 14.81
CA SER A 245 -2.61 -30.76 16.11
C SER A 245 -2.46 -29.78 17.27
N PHE A 246 -1.89 -28.59 17.02
CA PHE A 246 -1.69 -27.58 18.06
C PHE A 246 -3.03 -27.03 18.58
N ASP A 247 -3.17 -26.99 19.90
CA ASP A 247 -4.33 -26.41 20.59
C ASP A 247 -4.13 -24.90 20.82
N ASP A 248 -4.78 -24.09 19.99
CA ASP A 248 -4.79 -22.62 20.07
C ASP A 248 -6.01 -22.06 20.81
N HIS A 249 -6.82 -22.88 21.51
CA HIS A 249 -8.04 -22.39 22.18
C HIS A 249 -7.79 -21.36 23.29
N HIS A 250 -6.57 -21.32 23.81
CA HIS A 250 -6.14 -20.36 24.83
C HIS A 250 -5.66 -19.01 24.23
N TRP A 251 -5.60 -18.89 22.90
CA TRP A 251 -5.26 -17.65 22.20
C TRP A 251 -6.49 -16.75 22.02
N ASP A 252 -6.24 -15.46 21.90
CA ASP A 252 -7.28 -14.46 21.70
C ASP A 252 -7.96 -14.68 20.35
N GLU A 253 -9.29 -14.74 20.32
CA GLU A 253 -10.04 -14.71 19.08
C GLU A 253 -10.13 -13.26 18.60
N VAL A 254 -9.68 -13.00 17.38
CA VAL A 254 -9.62 -11.65 16.83
C VAL A 254 -10.35 -11.58 15.49
N PRO A 255 -11.04 -10.47 15.19
CA PRO A 255 -11.53 -10.25 13.84
C PRO A 255 -10.34 -9.99 12.91
N VAL A 256 -10.43 -10.52 11.71
CA VAL A 256 -9.59 -10.12 10.58
C VAL A 256 -10.54 -9.57 9.52
N PRO A 257 -10.25 -8.43 8.87
CA PRO A 257 -9.12 -7.54 9.14
C PRO A 257 -9.24 -6.73 10.43
N SER A 258 -8.10 -6.44 11.08
CA SER A 258 -8.00 -5.51 12.21
C SER A 258 -6.56 -5.08 12.49
N ASN A 259 -6.41 -3.96 13.20
CA ASN A 259 -5.16 -3.64 13.89
C ASN A 259 -5.25 -4.08 15.35
N TRP A 260 -4.29 -4.86 15.85
CA TRP A 260 -4.38 -5.40 17.21
C TRP A 260 -4.38 -4.31 18.29
N GLN A 261 -3.81 -3.13 18.00
CA GLN A 261 -3.85 -1.98 18.91
C GLN A 261 -5.29 -1.50 19.13
N MET A 262 -6.13 -1.56 18.10
CA MET A 262 -7.54 -1.16 18.16
C MET A 262 -8.41 -2.17 18.91
N LEU A 263 -7.89 -3.39 19.13
CA LEU A 263 -8.51 -4.42 19.96
C LEU A 263 -8.11 -4.31 21.44
N GLY A 264 -7.27 -3.33 21.81
CA GLY A 264 -6.77 -3.15 23.16
C GLY A 264 -5.64 -4.10 23.56
N ILE A 265 -5.05 -4.82 22.60
CA ILE A 265 -3.96 -5.79 22.85
C ILE A 265 -2.63 -5.07 23.11
N SER A 266 -2.39 -3.95 22.44
CA SER A 266 -1.25 -3.06 22.71
C SER A 266 -1.61 -1.61 22.41
N VAL A 267 -0.66 -0.69 22.59
CA VAL A 267 -0.89 0.75 22.51
C VAL A 267 -0.59 1.27 21.08
N PRO A 268 -1.49 2.04 20.45
CA PRO A 268 -1.20 2.73 19.20
C PRO A 268 -0.21 3.88 19.45
N ILE A 269 0.76 4.04 18.55
CA ILE A 269 1.78 5.10 18.65
C ILE A 269 1.49 6.14 17.58
N TYR A 270 1.40 7.41 17.94
CA TYR A 270 1.37 8.51 16.99
C TYR A 270 2.68 9.27 17.07
N THR A 271 3.34 9.39 15.93
CA THR A 271 4.48 10.27 15.72
C THR A 271 4.35 10.86 14.31
N ASN A 272 4.82 12.10 14.15
CA ASN A 272 4.93 12.72 12.83
C ASN A 272 6.28 12.29 12.20
N ILE A 273 7.35 13.04 12.46
CA ILE A 273 8.67 12.87 11.83
C ILE A 273 9.52 11.77 12.48
N THR A 274 9.31 11.50 13.76
CA THR A 274 10.19 10.62 14.53
C THR A 274 9.74 9.16 14.40
N PHE A 275 10.59 8.32 13.82
CA PHE A 275 10.39 6.87 13.85
C PHE A 275 10.14 6.36 15.28
N PRO A 276 9.18 5.43 15.48
CA PRO A 276 8.85 4.90 16.79
C PRO A 276 9.89 3.88 17.30
N PHE A 277 10.92 3.53 16.51
CA PHE A 277 11.95 2.59 16.90
C PHE A 277 12.81 3.17 18.02
N THR A 278 12.82 2.52 19.19
CA THR A 278 13.69 2.92 20.29
C THR A 278 15.02 2.16 20.24
N GLY A 279 16.12 2.85 20.55
CA GLY A 279 17.42 2.20 20.77
C GLY A 279 18.19 1.79 19.51
N VAL A 280 17.74 2.22 18.33
CA VAL A 280 18.45 2.00 17.06
C VAL A 280 18.63 3.32 16.32
N PRO A 281 19.87 3.84 16.18
CA PRO A 281 20.14 5.02 15.38
C PRO A 281 19.75 4.82 13.90
N LEU A 282 19.12 5.82 13.27
CA LEU A 282 18.67 5.74 11.86
C LEU A 282 19.80 5.44 10.87
N LEU A 283 21.03 5.88 11.16
CA LEU A 283 22.22 5.58 10.35
C LEU A 283 22.59 4.08 10.33
N LEU A 284 21.96 3.27 11.18
CA LEU A 284 22.07 1.81 11.18
C LEU A 284 20.92 1.13 10.43
N ALA A 285 20.14 1.84 9.62
CA ALA A 285 19.25 1.17 8.66
C ALA A 285 20.07 0.11 7.87
N PRO A 286 19.58 -1.14 7.74
CA PRO A 286 18.18 -1.59 7.87
C PRO A 286 17.76 -2.09 9.27
N TYR A 287 18.59 -1.99 10.31
CA TYR A 287 18.26 -2.62 11.60
C TYR A 287 17.06 -1.95 12.30
N VAL A 288 16.16 -2.75 12.88
CA VAL A 288 15.03 -2.28 13.71
C VAL A 288 15.22 -2.68 15.18
N SER A 289 14.36 -2.14 16.07
CA SER A 289 14.42 -2.43 17.51
C SER A 289 14.43 -3.94 17.81
N ARG A 290 15.30 -4.38 18.72
CA ARG A 290 15.30 -5.78 19.23
C ARG A 290 14.00 -6.12 19.98
N GLN A 291 13.38 -5.12 20.61
CA GLN A 291 12.03 -5.23 21.17
C GLN A 291 11.04 -4.83 20.07
N ASN A 292 10.40 -5.83 19.48
CA ASN A 292 9.57 -5.67 18.29
C ASN A 292 8.35 -6.59 18.42
N PRO A 293 7.25 -6.12 19.05
CA PRO A 293 6.05 -6.91 19.26
C PRO A 293 5.65 -7.64 17.98
N THR A 294 5.42 -8.94 18.08
CA THR A 294 5.16 -9.80 16.91
C THR A 294 3.89 -10.60 17.14
N GLY A 295 2.90 -10.42 16.27
CA GLY A 295 1.66 -11.18 16.29
C GLY A 295 1.80 -12.48 15.50
N LEU A 296 1.48 -13.61 16.14
CA LEU A 296 1.32 -14.89 15.47
C LEU A 296 -0.18 -15.15 15.29
N TYR A 297 -0.65 -15.01 14.06
CA TYR A 297 -2.01 -15.30 13.65
C TYR A 297 -2.12 -16.77 13.24
N ARG A 298 -3.19 -17.42 13.65
CA ARG A 298 -3.49 -18.80 13.26
C ARG A 298 -4.96 -18.95 12.89
N THR A 299 -5.23 -19.68 11.81
CA THR A 299 -6.59 -20.02 11.40
C THR A 299 -6.65 -21.39 10.75
N VAL A 300 -7.81 -22.02 10.80
CA VAL A 300 -8.11 -23.27 10.10
C VAL A 300 -9.15 -22.97 9.02
N PHE A 301 -8.87 -23.38 7.79
CA PHE A 301 -9.74 -23.17 6.65
C PHE A 301 -9.98 -24.48 5.89
N ASN A 302 -11.11 -24.60 5.22
CA ASN A 302 -11.49 -25.82 4.50
C ASN A 302 -11.37 -25.63 2.99
N VAL A 303 -10.67 -26.54 2.32
CA VAL A 303 -10.61 -26.67 0.86
C VAL A 303 -10.75 -28.15 0.51
N SER A 304 -11.79 -28.51 -0.23
CA SER A 304 -11.97 -29.91 -0.64
C SER A 304 -10.90 -30.31 -1.68
N PRO A 305 -10.43 -31.58 -1.68
CA PRO A 305 -9.50 -32.08 -2.69
C PRO A 305 -10.01 -31.89 -4.12
N GLU A 306 -11.32 -32.02 -4.33
CA GLU A 306 -11.97 -31.76 -5.62
C GLU A 306 -11.81 -30.31 -6.09
N LYS A 307 -11.74 -29.34 -5.16
CA LYS A 307 -11.50 -27.93 -5.49
C LYS A 307 -10.02 -27.64 -5.80
N VAL A 308 -9.10 -28.51 -5.36
CA VAL A 308 -7.66 -28.40 -5.66
C VAL A 308 -7.33 -29.01 -7.02
N GLU A 309 -8.06 -30.05 -7.44
CA GLU A 309 -7.85 -30.75 -8.70
C GLU A 309 -7.92 -29.79 -9.91
N GLY A 310 -6.84 -29.70 -10.69
CA GLY A 310 -6.75 -28.86 -11.88
C GLY A 310 -6.75 -27.34 -11.62
N GLN A 311 -6.60 -26.91 -10.37
CA GLN A 311 -6.49 -25.50 -9.97
C GLN A 311 -5.09 -25.18 -9.46
N ARG A 312 -4.69 -23.93 -9.65
CA ARG A 312 -3.68 -23.24 -8.84
C ARG A 312 -4.42 -22.43 -7.77
N ILE A 313 -3.82 -22.36 -6.60
CA ILE A 313 -4.41 -21.74 -5.42
C ILE A 313 -3.43 -20.68 -4.91
N HIS A 314 -3.83 -19.42 -5.04
CA HIS A 314 -3.07 -18.30 -4.49
C HIS A 314 -3.70 -17.85 -3.17
N LEU A 315 -2.87 -17.70 -2.15
CA LEU A 315 -3.23 -17.07 -0.88
C LEU A 315 -2.84 -15.59 -0.95
N VAL A 316 -3.83 -14.71 -0.78
CA VAL A 316 -3.66 -13.27 -0.96
C VAL A 316 -3.94 -12.55 0.36
N PHE A 317 -2.94 -11.85 0.89
CA PHE A 317 -3.11 -10.89 1.97
C PHE A 317 -3.20 -9.49 1.36
N HIS A 318 -4.35 -8.82 1.44
CA HIS A 318 -4.55 -7.53 0.76
C HIS A 318 -3.75 -6.37 1.38
N ALA A 319 -3.39 -6.46 2.66
CA ALA A 319 -2.46 -5.56 3.37
C ALA A 319 -2.15 -6.09 4.77
N VAL A 320 -0.86 -6.07 5.15
CA VAL A 320 -0.38 -6.49 6.48
C VAL A 320 0.68 -5.53 6.97
N GLY A 321 0.50 -4.99 8.18
CA GLY A 321 1.44 -4.04 8.78
C GLY A 321 2.36 -4.72 9.81
N SER A 322 3.70 -4.70 9.70
CA SER A 322 4.52 -4.09 8.62
C SER A 322 5.11 -5.10 7.62
N ALA A 323 5.07 -6.39 7.94
CA ALA A 323 5.50 -7.50 7.09
C ALA A 323 4.75 -8.77 7.46
N VAL A 324 4.85 -9.82 6.63
CA VAL A 324 4.24 -11.11 6.92
C VAL A 324 5.11 -12.27 6.49
N MET A 325 5.28 -13.25 7.38
CA MET A 325 5.85 -14.56 7.08
C MET A 325 4.72 -15.60 7.17
N VAL A 326 4.63 -16.49 6.19
CA VAL A 326 3.46 -17.37 6.03
C VAL A 326 3.87 -18.85 6.05
N TRP A 327 3.09 -19.65 6.77
CA TRP A 327 3.13 -21.11 6.73
C TRP A 327 1.74 -21.67 6.45
N VAL A 328 1.68 -22.70 5.61
CA VAL A 328 0.47 -23.51 5.39
C VAL A 328 0.82 -24.96 5.69
N ASP A 329 0.03 -25.60 6.54
CA ASP A 329 0.22 -27.01 6.95
C ASP A 329 1.65 -27.33 7.42
N GLY A 330 2.25 -26.41 8.18
CA GLY A 330 3.61 -26.54 8.69
C GLY A 330 4.71 -26.17 7.69
N GLN A 331 4.39 -26.05 6.40
CA GLN A 331 5.33 -25.69 5.35
C GLN A 331 5.44 -24.18 5.21
N TYR A 332 6.67 -23.67 5.16
CA TYR A 332 6.90 -22.26 4.90
C TYR A 332 6.56 -21.94 3.44
N VAL A 333 5.82 -20.85 3.25
CA VAL A 333 5.25 -20.45 1.96
C VAL A 333 5.95 -19.21 1.41
N GLY A 334 6.21 -18.22 2.27
CA GLY A 334 6.81 -16.99 1.79
C GLY A 334 6.88 -15.85 2.80
N TYR A 335 7.50 -14.75 2.35
CA TYR A 335 7.63 -13.48 3.04
C TYR A 335 7.20 -12.30 2.15
N SER A 336 6.60 -11.26 2.75
CA SER A 336 6.36 -9.97 2.08
C SER A 336 6.46 -8.77 3.01
N GLN A 337 6.79 -7.62 2.42
CA GLN A 337 6.70 -6.26 3.00
C GLN A 337 5.84 -5.38 2.09
N ASP A 338 5.83 -4.06 2.33
CA ASP A 338 4.88 -3.06 1.80
C ASP A 338 3.50 -3.22 2.42
N SER A 339 3.27 -2.46 3.50
CA SER A 339 2.10 -2.65 4.35
C SER A 339 0.77 -2.26 3.70
N MET A 340 0.79 -1.61 2.53
CA MET A 340 -0.39 -1.01 1.91
C MET A 340 -0.76 -1.65 0.57
N THR A 341 -0.06 -2.71 0.16
CA THR A 341 -0.36 -3.45 -1.08
C THR A 341 -0.43 -4.95 -0.83
N ALA A 342 -0.98 -5.69 -1.80
CA ALA A 342 -1.28 -7.09 -1.62
C ALA A 342 -0.03 -7.97 -1.75
N ALA A 343 0.07 -8.99 -0.88
CA ALA A 343 1.06 -10.06 -0.96
C ALA A 343 0.38 -11.36 -1.39
N GLU A 344 0.85 -11.97 -2.47
CA GLU A 344 0.28 -13.20 -3.03
C GLU A 344 1.25 -14.37 -2.96
N PHE A 345 0.76 -15.55 -2.58
CA PHE A 345 1.57 -16.75 -2.43
C PHE A 345 0.93 -17.96 -3.11
N ASP A 346 1.67 -18.68 -3.97
CA ASP A 346 1.19 -19.93 -4.55
C ASP A 346 1.31 -21.08 -3.53
N ILE A 347 0.17 -21.54 -3.00
CA ILE A 347 0.09 -22.63 -2.02
C ILE A 347 -0.34 -23.96 -2.66
N THR A 348 -0.41 -24.03 -3.99
CA THR A 348 -0.91 -25.20 -4.74
C THR A 348 -0.20 -26.48 -4.35
N ASN A 349 1.13 -26.46 -4.31
CA ASN A 349 1.93 -27.64 -4.01
C ASN A 349 1.77 -28.10 -2.56
N VAL A 350 1.64 -27.16 -1.62
CA VAL A 350 1.42 -27.47 -0.21
C VAL A 350 0.10 -28.22 -0.06
N LEU A 351 -0.98 -27.69 -0.64
CA LEU A 351 -2.31 -28.31 -0.56
C LEU A 351 -2.37 -29.66 -1.30
N LYS A 352 -1.74 -29.79 -2.47
CA LYS A 352 -1.66 -31.07 -3.22
C LYS A 352 -0.86 -32.14 -2.48
N GLN A 353 0.13 -31.77 -1.67
CA GLN A 353 0.96 -32.73 -0.93
C GLN A 353 0.38 -33.07 0.45
N SER A 354 -0.57 -32.27 0.93
CA SER A 354 -1.20 -32.42 2.24
C SER A 354 -2.05 -33.69 2.32
N LYS A 355 -1.60 -34.63 3.14
CA LYS A 355 -2.29 -35.91 3.42
C LYS A 355 -3.11 -35.84 4.71
N LYS A 356 -4.18 -36.63 4.79
CA LYS A 356 -4.94 -36.79 6.03
C LYS A 356 -4.02 -37.37 7.13
N PRO A 357 -4.02 -36.83 8.36
CA PRO A 357 -3.37 -37.50 9.49
C PRO A 357 -3.93 -38.92 9.67
N ALA A 358 -3.11 -39.84 10.16
CA ALA A 358 -3.62 -41.12 10.66
C ALA A 358 -4.60 -40.80 11.80
N ASP A 359 -5.87 -41.15 11.67
CA ASP A 359 -6.82 -41.05 12.78
C ASP A 359 -6.23 -41.87 13.96
N GLY A 360 -6.19 -41.27 15.15
CA GLY A 360 -5.43 -41.74 16.32
C GLY A 360 -5.78 -43.14 16.82
N GLY A 361 -5.30 -44.16 16.11
CA GLY A 361 -5.54 -45.58 16.36
C GLY A 361 -4.98 -46.50 15.28
N ASP A 362 -4.79 -46.01 14.06
CA ASP A 362 -4.27 -46.83 12.96
C ASP A 362 -2.74 -46.68 12.82
N SER A 363 -2.06 -47.81 12.62
CA SER A 363 -0.60 -47.89 12.49
C SER A 363 -0.08 -46.90 11.43
N PRO A 364 1.09 -46.25 11.63
CA PRO A 364 1.69 -45.31 10.65
C PRO A 364 1.81 -45.87 9.22
N SER A 365 1.77 -47.19 9.07
CA SER A 365 1.76 -47.90 7.79
C SER A 365 0.44 -47.77 7.00
N GLU A 366 -0.72 -47.57 7.64
CA GLU A 366 -2.03 -47.58 6.96
C GLU A 366 -2.47 -46.18 6.46
N ALA A 367 -2.11 -45.11 7.15
CA ALA A 367 -2.37 -43.73 6.68
C ALA A 367 -1.51 -43.33 5.47
N LEU A 368 -0.33 -43.94 5.32
CA LEU A 368 0.50 -43.83 4.11
C LEU A 368 -0.11 -44.60 2.92
N LEU A 369 -0.97 -45.59 3.17
CA LEU A 369 -1.60 -46.45 2.17
C LEU A 369 -3.01 -46.01 1.76
N SER A 370 -3.73 -45.23 2.59
CA SER A 370 -5.09 -44.78 2.27
C SER A 370 -5.15 -43.69 1.19
N GLY A 371 -4.06 -42.94 0.98
CA GLY A 371 -3.93 -41.94 -0.08
C GLY A 371 -4.93 -40.77 -0.01
N GLN A 372 -5.67 -40.61 1.10
CA GLN A 372 -6.70 -39.59 1.20
C GLN A 372 -6.11 -38.21 1.53
N HIS A 373 -6.39 -37.23 0.68
CA HIS A 373 -6.04 -35.83 0.91
C HIS A 373 -6.92 -35.23 2.04
N ARG A 374 -6.33 -34.36 2.85
CA ARG A 374 -7.05 -33.61 3.89
C ARG A 374 -7.88 -32.48 3.26
N SER A 375 -8.95 -32.07 3.96
CA SER A 375 -9.75 -30.90 3.56
C SER A 375 -9.59 -29.71 4.50
N ASP A 376 -9.19 -29.93 5.74
CA ASP A 376 -8.93 -28.85 6.69
C ASP A 376 -7.45 -28.48 6.63
N HIS A 377 -7.13 -27.21 6.45
CA HIS A 377 -5.78 -26.67 6.29
C HIS A 377 -5.51 -25.63 7.36
N VAL A 378 -4.26 -25.54 7.81
CA VAL A 378 -3.83 -24.61 8.85
C VAL A 378 -2.98 -23.53 8.22
N LEU A 379 -3.38 -22.29 8.41
CA LEU A 379 -2.62 -21.10 8.05
C LEU A 379 -2.05 -20.46 9.31
N VAL A 380 -0.74 -20.21 9.31
CA VAL A 380 -0.05 -19.41 10.33
C VAL A 380 0.62 -18.23 9.65
N ALA A 381 0.36 -17.02 10.15
CA ALA A 381 0.98 -15.79 9.68
C ALA A 381 1.68 -15.08 10.83
N MET A 382 2.98 -14.83 10.71
CA MET A 382 3.78 -14.09 11.68
C MET A 382 3.97 -12.65 11.19
N VAL A 383 3.54 -11.70 12.01
CA VAL A 383 3.47 -10.27 11.67
C VAL A 383 4.26 -9.47 12.71
N PRO A 384 5.50 -9.06 12.40
CA PRO A 384 6.24 -8.15 13.26
C PRO A 384 5.65 -6.73 13.18
N MET A 385 5.75 -5.98 14.27
CA MET A 385 5.36 -4.56 14.31
C MET A 385 6.25 -3.71 13.41
N PHE A 386 7.53 -4.04 13.34
CA PHE A 386 8.54 -3.35 12.53
C PHE A 386 9.36 -4.31 11.66
N CYS A 387 9.73 -3.87 10.47
CA CYS A 387 10.68 -4.52 9.56
C CYS A 387 11.58 -3.46 8.93
N ASP A 388 12.57 -3.83 8.12
CA ASP A 388 13.38 -2.84 7.38
C ASP A 388 12.52 -1.96 6.46
N GLY A 389 11.49 -2.52 5.83
CA GLY A 389 10.51 -1.76 5.07
C GLY A 389 9.78 -0.67 5.87
N SER A 390 9.74 -0.73 7.20
CA SER A 390 9.19 0.34 8.04
C SER A 390 9.98 1.65 7.95
N TYR A 391 11.25 1.61 7.51
CA TYR A 391 12.01 2.83 7.22
C TYR A 391 11.46 3.62 6.02
N LEU A 392 10.67 2.99 5.16
CA LEU A 392 9.98 3.60 4.01
C LEU A 392 8.50 3.94 4.30
N GLU A 393 8.05 3.80 5.54
CA GLU A 393 6.64 3.95 5.94
C GLU A 393 6.50 4.94 7.12
N ASP A 394 7.30 6.01 7.10
CA ASP A 394 7.36 7.05 8.14
C ASP A 394 6.35 8.18 7.89
N GLN A 395 5.12 7.83 7.51
CA GLN A 395 4.06 8.83 7.34
C GLN A 395 3.66 9.47 8.67
N ASP A 396 3.23 10.74 8.63
CA ASP A 396 2.58 11.43 9.76
C ASP A 396 1.21 10.81 10.08
N GLN A 397 1.22 9.65 10.73
CA GLN A 397 0.03 8.85 11.03
C GLN A 397 0.21 7.99 12.29
N TRP A 398 -0.84 7.24 12.62
CA TRP A 398 -0.77 6.21 13.66
C TRP A 398 0.02 4.98 13.18
N TRP A 399 1.04 4.60 13.94
CA TRP A 399 1.76 3.34 13.81
C TRP A 399 0.94 2.19 14.39
N LEU A 400 0.33 1.44 13.47
CA LEU A 400 -0.52 0.29 13.75
C LEU A 400 0.01 -0.95 13.05
N SER A 401 -0.38 -2.13 13.52
CA SER A 401 0.12 -3.41 12.99
C SER A 401 -0.98 -4.46 12.95
N GLY A 402 -0.74 -5.54 12.22
CA GLY A 402 -1.70 -6.62 12.01
C GLY A 402 -2.21 -6.71 10.57
N ILE A 403 -3.03 -7.73 10.34
CA ILE A 403 -3.68 -8.01 9.06
C ILE A 403 -4.90 -7.09 8.95
N HIS A 404 -4.76 -5.96 8.26
CA HIS A 404 -5.73 -4.85 8.29
C HIS A 404 -6.50 -4.66 6.98
N ARG A 405 -6.28 -5.51 5.98
CA ARG A 405 -7.22 -5.76 4.87
C ARG A 405 -7.48 -7.27 4.72
N PRO A 406 -8.50 -7.68 3.94
CA PRO A 406 -8.89 -9.09 3.86
C PRO A 406 -7.77 -10.06 3.45
N VAL A 407 -7.95 -11.32 3.82
CA VAL A 407 -7.17 -12.48 3.39
C VAL A 407 -8.06 -13.39 2.56
N GLU A 408 -7.63 -13.74 1.36
CA GLU A 408 -8.42 -14.49 0.39
C GLU A 408 -7.67 -15.69 -0.20
N LEU A 409 -8.42 -16.69 -0.65
CA LEU A 409 -7.92 -17.74 -1.53
C LEU A 409 -8.48 -17.53 -2.94
N HIS A 410 -7.60 -17.47 -3.93
CA HIS A 410 -7.96 -17.36 -5.33
C HIS A 410 -7.69 -18.70 -6.03
N PHE A 411 -8.71 -19.23 -6.70
CA PHE A 411 -8.66 -20.49 -7.43
C PHE A 411 -8.62 -20.18 -8.93
N VAL A 412 -7.51 -20.49 -9.58
CA VAL A 412 -7.31 -20.21 -11.01
C VAL A 412 -7.00 -21.49 -11.77
N PRO A 413 -7.50 -21.67 -13.01
CA PRO A 413 -7.25 -22.91 -13.75
C PRO A 413 -5.75 -23.16 -13.97
N GLU A 414 -5.27 -24.36 -13.60
CA GLU A 414 -3.85 -24.72 -13.74
C GLU A 414 -3.40 -24.75 -15.21
N SER A 415 -4.34 -25.02 -16.12
CA SER A 415 -4.10 -25.11 -17.56
C SER A 415 -3.79 -23.75 -18.21
N CYS A 416 -4.55 -22.70 -17.87
CA CYS A 416 -4.38 -21.35 -18.39
C CYS A 416 -5.28 -20.37 -17.62
N PHE A 417 -4.74 -19.21 -17.22
CA PHE A 417 -5.49 -18.11 -16.65
C PHE A 417 -4.90 -16.76 -17.11
N ILE A 418 -5.70 -15.68 -17.01
CA ILE A 418 -5.24 -14.31 -17.21
C ILE A 418 -4.52 -13.90 -15.92
N SER A 419 -3.22 -13.64 -16.00
CA SER A 419 -2.39 -13.24 -14.85
C SER A 419 -2.30 -11.73 -14.69
N ASP A 420 -2.50 -10.96 -15.77
CA ASP A 420 -2.55 -9.50 -15.73
C ASP A 420 -3.25 -8.96 -16.99
N TYR A 421 -3.79 -7.75 -16.91
CA TYR A 421 -4.30 -7.04 -18.08
C TYR A 421 -4.06 -5.54 -17.99
N THR A 422 -3.87 -4.90 -19.14
CA THR A 422 -3.68 -3.46 -19.26
C THR A 422 -4.62 -2.90 -20.32
N THR A 423 -5.27 -1.77 -20.01
CA THR A 423 -6.13 -1.02 -20.92
C THR A 423 -5.53 0.35 -21.24
N GLU A 424 -5.64 0.75 -22.50
CA GLU A 424 -5.25 2.07 -22.98
C GLU A 424 -6.42 2.64 -23.78
N THR A 425 -6.93 3.81 -23.36
CA THR A 425 -7.97 4.53 -24.09
C THR A 425 -7.35 5.68 -24.85
N LEU A 426 -7.61 5.75 -26.15
CA LEU A 426 -7.34 6.92 -26.97
C LEU A 426 -8.67 7.54 -27.39
N LEU A 427 -8.75 8.86 -27.35
CA LEU A 427 -9.95 9.62 -27.67
C LEU A 427 -9.59 10.77 -28.61
N GLN A 428 -10.24 10.83 -29.77
CA GLN A 428 -10.10 11.92 -30.73
C GLN A 428 -11.46 12.19 -31.39
N ASP A 429 -11.94 13.42 -31.36
CA ASP A 429 -13.19 13.84 -32.04
C ASP A 429 -14.41 12.92 -31.74
N ALA A 430 -14.54 12.48 -30.49
CA ALA A 430 -15.54 11.50 -30.02
C ALA A 430 -15.40 10.08 -30.59
N GLU A 431 -14.34 9.78 -31.34
CA GLU A 431 -13.96 8.43 -31.74
C GLU A 431 -12.96 7.86 -30.72
N GLY A 432 -13.31 6.71 -30.15
CA GLY A 432 -12.47 6.00 -29.19
C GLY A 432 -11.74 4.82 -29.80
N LEU A 433 -10.52 4.59 -29.35
CA LEU A 433 -9.80 3.33 -29.53
C LEU A 433 -9.42 2.78 -28.16
N LEU A 434 -9.94 1.60 -27.83
CA LEU A 434 -9.54 0.85 -26.64
C LEU A 434 -8.54 -0.22 -27.06
N LYS A 435 -7.30 -0.10 -26.61
CA LYS A 435 -6.29 -1.16 -26.74
C LYS A 435 -6.22 -1.95 -25.45
N ILE A 436 -6.10 -3.27 -25.60
CA ILE A 436 -6.12 -4.21 -24.49
C ILE A 436 -4.96 -5.18 -24.66
N SER A 437 -4.24 -5.42 -23.57
CA SER A 437 -3.16 -6.42 -23.50
C SER A 437 -3.38 -7.31 -22.28
N CYS A 438 -3.51 -8.61 -22.49
CA CYS A 438 -3.69 -9.60 -21.43
C CYS A 438 -2.49 -10.54 -21.40
N GLN A 439 -1.84 -10.67 -20.25
CA GLN A 439 -0.81 -11.69 -20.00
C GLN A 439 -1.47 -12.98 -19.54
N LEU A 440 -0.96 -14.10 -20.05
CA LEU A 440 -1.46 -15.44 -19.74
C LEU A 440 -0.40 -16.27 -19.03
N THR A 441 -0.84 -17.09 -18.08
CA THR A 441 0.00 -18.04 -17.38
C THR A 441 -0.62 -19.43 -17.41
N GLY A 442 0.19 -20.44 -17.75
CA GLY A 442 -0.23 -21.84 -17.78
C GLY A 442 0.32 -22.61 -19.00
N PRO A 443 0.42 -23.95 -18.92
CA PRO A 443 1.00 -24.78 -19.98
C PRO A 443 0.17 -24.79 -21.28
N SER A 444 -1.11 -24.42 -21.22
CA SER A 444 -2.01 -24.38 -22.38
C SER A 444 -2.24 -22.96 -22.92
N ALA A 445 -1.45 -21.97 -22.48
CA ALA A 445 -1.63 -20.57 -22.87
C ALA A 445 -1.48 -20.34 -24.39
N GLU A 446 -0.65 -21.11 -25.08
CA GLU A 446 -0.48 -21.05 -26.55
C GLU A 446 -1.79 -21.25 -27.32
N ALA A 447 -2.63 -22.17 -26.85
CA ALA A 447 -3.87 -22.54 -27.52
C ALA A 447 -5.08 -21.73 -27.03
N ALA A 448 -4.85 -20.74 -26.16
CA ALA A 448 -5.91 -19.93 -25.58
C ALA A 448 -6.31 -18.77 -26.51
N SER A 449 -7.55 -18.32 -26.33
CA SER A 449 -8.07 -17.10 -26.97
C SER A 449 -8.88 -16.30 -25.96
N ILE A 450 -9.02 -14.99 -26.17
CA ILE A 450 -9.91 -14.15 -25.38
C ILE A 450 -10.95 -13.54 -26.30
N ARG A 451 -12.23 -13.66 -25.91
CA ARG A 451 -13.31 -12.88 -26.49
C ARG A 451 -13.46 -11.58 -25.69
N PHE A 452 -13.32 -10.46 -26.39
CA PHE A 452 -13.48 -9.11 -25.85
C PHE A 452 -14.84 -8.58 -26.28
N SER A 453 -15.63 -8.04 -25.35
CA SER A 453 -16.88 -7.35 -25.65
C SER A 453 -16.98 -6.08 -24.82
N LEU A 454 -17.07 -4.93 -25.48
CA LEU A 454 -17.25 -3.63 -24.85
C LEU A 454 -18.67 -3.12 -25.11
N GLY A 455 -19.31 -2.61 -24.06
CA GLY A 455 -20.70 -2.18 -24.11
C GLY A 455 -21.09 -1.20 -23.01
N ASP A 456 -22.40 -1.05 -22.81
CA ASP A 456 -22.93 -0.50 -21.56
C ASP A 456 -22.53 -1.38 -20.35
N LEU A 457 -22.65 -0.83 -19.13
CA LEU A 457 -22.24 -1.53 -17.91
C LEU A 457 -23.05 -2.81 -17.68
N GLU A 458 -24.30 -2.83 -18.11
CA GLU A 458 -25.19 -3.99 -17.98
C GLU A 458 -24.84 -5.10 -19.00
N GLY A 459 -24.11 -4.77 -20.06
CA GLY A 459 -23.81 -5.66 -21.18
C GLY A 459 -25.04 -5.96 -22.05
N SER A 460 -26.04 -5.07 -22.02
CA SER A 460 -27.24 -5.12 -22.87
C SER A 460 -26.95 -4.67 -24.30
N THR A 461 -26.03 -3.72 -24.45
CA THR A 461 -25.60 -3.17 -25.74
C THR A 461 -24.13 -3.45 -25.96
N VAL A 462 -23.80 -4.24 -26.99
CA VAL A 462 -22.40 -4.45 -27.41
C VAL A 462 -22.06 -3.44 -28.49
N LEU A 463 -21.10 -2.56 -28.21
CA LEU A 463 -20.63 -1.52 -29.12
C LEU A 463 -19.47 -2.01 -30.00
N ALA A 464 -18.60 -2.83 -29.42
CA ALA A 464 -17.46 -3.42 -30.12
C ALA A 464 -17.12 -4.78 -29.54
N SER A 465 -16.72 -5.74 -30.38
CA SER A 465 -16.23 -7.04 -29.93
C SER A 465 -15.24 -7.64 -30.91
N CYS A 466 -14.34 -8.46 -30.39
CA CYS A 466 -13.44 -9.28 -31.20
C CYS A 466 -12.98 -10.51 -30.41
N THR A 467 -12.44 -11.51 -31.11
CA THR A 467 -11.71 -12.61 -30.48
C THR A 467 -10.26 -12.53 -30.94
N ALA A 468 -9.32 -12.59 -30.01
CA ALA A 468 -7.90 -12.64 -30.31
C ALA A 468 -7.25 -13.87 -29.68
N VAL A 469 -6.16 -14.34 -30.30
CA VAL A 469 -5.43 -15.57 -29.94
C VAL A 469 -4.08 -15.23 -29.34
N ALA A 470 -3.54 -16.15 -28.54
CA ALA A 470 -2.26 -15.98 -27.86
C ALA A 470 -1.08 -15.85 -28.84
N LYS A 471 -0.12 -15.01 -28.47
CA LYS A 471 1.16 -14.85 -29.15
C LYS A 471 2.29 -14.96 -28.11
N SER A 472 3.39 -15.59 -28.49
CA SER A 472 4.57 -15.65 -27.62
C SER A 472 5.27 -14.29 -27.57
N THR A 473 5.67 -13.88 -26.37
CA THR A 473 6.38 -12.60 -26.11
C THR A 473 7.82 -12.81 -25.66
N GLY A 474 8.39 -14.01 -25.82
CA GLY A 474 9.71 -14.38 -25.30
C GLY A 474 9.68 -14.83 -23.84
N ASP A 475 9.00 -14.06 -22.98
CA ASP A 475 8.88 -14.31 -21.53
C ASP A 475 7.54 -14.94 -21.11
N GLY A 476 6.66 -15.24 -22.08
CA GLY A 476 5.35 -15.80 -21.82
C GLY A 476 4.41 -15.73 -23.01
N TRP A 477 3.11 -15.63 -22.72
CA TRP A 477 2.03 -15.57 -23.70
C TRP A 477 1.19 -14.32 -23.46
N CYS A 478 0.88 -13.60 -24.52
CA CYS A 478 0.07 -12.39 -24.47
C CYS A 478 -1.02 -12.43 -25.54
N ILE A 479 -2.20 -11.92 -25.21
CA ILE A 479 -3.27 -11.63 -26.17
C ILE A 479 -3.46 -10.12 -26.22
N THR A 480 -3.47 -9.57 -27.42
CA THR A 480 -3.73 -8.14 -27.66
C THR A 480 -4.94 -7.94 -28.55
N ALA A 481 -5.70 -6.89 -28.28
CA ALA A 481 -6.90 -6.51 -29.03
C ALA A 481 -7.03 -4.99 -29.14
N GLU A 482 -7.71 -4.56 -30.19
CA GLU A 482 -8.08 -3.17 -30.41
C GLU A 482 -9.58 -3.09 -30.75
N LEU A 483 -10.32 -2.29 -29.98
CA LEU A 483 -11.75 -2.05 -30.18
C LEU A 483 -11.97 -0.59 -30.55
N LYS A 484 -12.53 -0.36 -31.75
CA LYS A 484 -12.94 0.98 -32.21
C LYS A 484 -14.35 1.25 -31.72
N VAL A 485 -14.57 2.41 -31.11
CA VAL A 485 -15.83 2.79 -30.48
C VAL A 485 -16.26 4.15 -31.04
N PRO A 486 -17.33 4.22 -31.84
CA PRO A 486 -17.83 5.48 -32.33
C PRO A 486 -18.67 6.20 -31.27
N ASN A 487 -18.74 7.53 -31.34
CA ASN A 487 -19.56 8.37 -30.45
C ASN A 487 -19.34 8.11 -28.95
N VAL A 488 -18.08 8.07 -28.53
CA VAL A 488 -17.70 7.88 -27.14
C VAL A 488 -18.19 9.01 -26.25
N GLN A 489 -18.78 8.65 -25.12
CA GLN A 489 -19.02 9.54 -23.99
C GLN A 489 -17.76 9.55 -23.11
N PRO A 490 -17.06 10.68 -23.01
CA PRO A 490 -15.82 10.75 -22.25
C PRO A 490 -16.08 10.71 -20.75
N TRP A 491 -15.18 10.05 -20.02
CA TRP A 491 -15.17 10.07 -18.56
C TRP A 491 -14.51 11.36 -18.04
N SER A 492 -15.07 11.93 -16.97
CA SER A 492 -14.49 13.02 -16.19
C SER A 492 -14.99 12.96 -14.73
N ALA A 493 -14.45 13.79 -13.84
CA ALA A 493 -14.96 13.90 -12.48
C ALA A 493 -16.39 14.50 -12.40
N GLU A 494 -16.81 15.21 -13.45
CA GLU A 494 -18.13 15.85 -13.55
C GLU A 494 -19.17 14.92 -14.19
N ASP A 495 -18.75 14.17 -15.21
CA ASP A 495 -19.54 13.16 -15.92
C ASP A 495 -18.76 11.82 -15.94
N PRO A 496 -18.92 10.98 -14.91
CA PRO A 496 -18.17 9.74 -14.76
C PRO A 496 -18.76 8.59 -15.60
N TYR A 497 -18.94 8.80 -16.90
CA TYR A 497 -19.48 7.76 -17.78
C TYR A 497 -18.51 6.58 -17.91
N LEU A 498 -19.00 5.36 -17.62
CA LEU A 498 -18.22 4.13 -17.67
C LEU A 498 -18.87 3.12 -18.62
N TYR A 499 -18.02 2.42 -19.37
CA TYR A 499 -18.36 1.28 -20.22
C TYR A 499 -18.03 -0.03 -19.52
N GLY A 500 -18.72 -1.11 -19.88
CA GLY A 500 -18.43 -2.47 -19.43
C GLY A 500 -17.58 -3.24 -20.44
N LEU A 501 -16.35 -3.60 -20.08
CA LEU A 501 -15.48 -4.49 -20.85
C LEU A 501 -15.52 -5.90 -20.27
N LEU A 502 -16.05 -6.84 -21.04
CA LEU A 502 -16.02 -8.26 -20.73
C LEU A 502 -14.83 -8.94 -21.43
N LEU A 503 -13.98 -9.59 -20.66
CA LEU A 503 -12.90 -10.47 -21.10
C LEU A 503 -13.33 -11.92 -20.83
N GLU A 504 -13.45 -12.77 -21.84
CA GLU A 504 -13.71 -14.21 -21.66
C GLU A 504 -12.51 -15.00 -22.16
N LEU A 505 -11.72 -15.58 -21.26
CA LEU A 505 -10.64 -16.51 -21.58
C LEU A 505 -11.23 -17.86 -21.99
N LEU A 506 -10.91 -18.31 -23.19
CA LEU A 506 -11.39 -19.53 -23.81
C LEU A 506 -10.25 -20.51 -24.01
N ASN A 507 -10.49 -21.79 -23.71
CA ASN A 507 -9.58 -22.87 -24.08
C ASN A 507 -9.70 -23.25 -25.58
N SER A 508 -8.92 -24.24 -26.00
CA SER A 508 -8.94 -24.77 -27.38
C SER A 508 -10.30 -25.35 -27.80
N SER A 509 -11.12 -25.79 -26.85
CA SER A 509 -12.49 -26.28 -27.05
C SER A 509 -13.55 -25.17 -27.00
N GLN A 510 -13.16 -23.90 -26.92
CA GLN A 510 -14.05 -22.73 -26.81
C GLN A 510 -14.89 -22.70 -25.53
N THR A 511 -14.45 -23.37 -24.47
CA THR A 511 -15.04 -23.28 -23.13
C THR A 511 -14.41 -22.11 -22.36
N VAL A 512 -15.24 -21.33 -21.66
CA VAL A 512 -14.79 -20.25 -20.77
C VAL A 512 -14.06 -20.85 -19.56
N LEU A 513 -12.80 -20.46 -19.38
CA LEU A 513 -11.96 -20.79 -18.22
C LEU A 513 -12.04 -19.72 -17.14
N GLN A 514 -12.09 -18.47 -17.56
CA GLN A 514 -12.08 -17.28 -16.71
C GLN A 514 -12.80 -16.15 -17.44
N ALA A 515 -13.50 -15.30 -16.68
CA ALA A 515 -14.10 -14.08 -17.17
C ALA A 515 -13.84 -12.91 -16.23
N GLU A 516 -13.58 -11.74 -16.80
CA GLU A 516 -13.44 -10.47 -16.07
C GLU A 516 -14.40 -9.45 -16.65
N HIS A 517 -15.06 -8.67 -15.79
CA HIS A 517 -15.90 -7.55 -16.20
C HIS A 517 -15.36 -6.27 -15.58
N VAL A 518 -14.77 -5.43 -16.44
CA VAL A 518 -13.96 -4.27 -16.05
C VAL A 518 -14.68 -3.00 -16.49
N LYS A 519 -14.68 -1.98 -15.63
CA LYS A 519 -15.22 -0.66 -15.97
C LYS A 519 -14.17 0.16 -16.71
N ILE A 520 -14.54 0.74 -17.85
CA ILE A 520 -13.65 1.54 -18.71
C ILE A 520 -14.20 2.95 -18.84
N GLY A 521 -13.40 3.95 -18.46
CA GLY A 521 -13.68 5.36 -18.74
C GLY A 521 -12.76 5.87 -19.85
N PHE A 522 -13.33 6.30 -20.98
CA PHE A 522 -12.52 6.90 -22.04
C PHE A 522 -12.15 8.33 -21.67
N ARG A 523 -10.86 8.58 -21.51
CA ARG A 523 -10.35 9.93 -21.27
C ARG A 523 -8.93 10.08 -21.78
N CYS A 524 -8.50 11.33 -21.90
CA CYS A 524 -7.10 11.67 -22.15
C CYS A 524 -6.60 12.61 -21.04
N VAL A 525 -5.40 12.35 -20.51
CA VAL A 525 -4.70 13.26 -19.58
C VAL A 525 -3.41 13.69 -20.25
N ASP A 526 -3.14 14.99 -20.24
CA ASP A 526 -1.86 15.51 -20.69
C ASP A 526 -1.47 16.78 -19.94
N ILE A 527 -0.22 17.19 -20.13
CA ILE A 527 0.26 18.52 -19.79
C ILE A 527 0.62 19.21 -21.08
N TRP A 528 -0.02 20.36 -21.33
CA TRP A 528 0.24 21.18 -22.51
C TRP A 528 0.20 22.65 -22.13
N ASP A 529 1.17 23.40 -22.65
CA ASP A 529 1.34 24.82 -22.34
C ASP A 529 1.35 25.11 -20.81
N GLY A 530 1.96 24.19 -20.05
CA GLY A 530 2.06 24.28 -18.59
C GLY A 530 0.76 24.02 -17.82
N GLN A 531 -0.28 23.51 -18.48
CA GLN A 531 -1.58 23.21 -17.86
C GLN A 531 -1.84 21.70 -17.85
N LEU A 532 -2.27 21.17 -16.70
CA LEU A 532 -2.82 19.83 -16.60
C LEU A 532 -4.23 19.82 -17.21
N ARG A 533 -4.47 18.93 -18.16
CA ARG A 533 -5.74 18.85 -18.88
C ARG A 533 -6.33 17.46 -18.82
N VAL A 534 -7.66 17.42 -18.86
CA VAL A 534 -8.44 16.20 -19.07
C VAL A 534 -9.33 16.44 -20.30
N ASN A 535 -9.29 15.50 -21.25
CA ASN A 535 -10.04 15.58 -22.51
C ASN A 535 -9.76 16.89 -23.29
N GLY A 536 -8.50 17.34 -23.26
CA GLY A 536 -8.03 18.57 -23.92
C GLY A 536 -8.40 19.87 -23.21
N GLN A 537 -9.10 19.83 -22.07
CA GLN A 537 -9.51 21.00 -21.30
C GLN A 537 -8.68 21.14 -20.01
N PRO A 538 -8.11 22.33 -19.71
CA PRO A 538 -7.48 22.59 -18.43
C PRO A 538 -8.44 22.35 -17.27
N ILE A 539 -7.98 21.67 -16.24
CA ILE A 539 -8.79 21.41 -15.03
C ILE A 539 -8.35 22.29 -13.87
N THR A 540 -9.30 22.63 -13.00
CA THR A 540 -8.99 23.19 -11.67
C THR A 540 -9.13 22.10 -10.63
N VAL A 541 -8.06 21.85 -9.88
CA VAL A 541 -8.03 20.81 -8.84
C VAL A 541 -8.56 21.39 -7.52
N ALA A 542 -9.77 21.00 -7.14
CA ALA A 542 -10.33 21.18 -5.80
C ALA A 542 -10.16 19.86 -5.05
N GLY A 543 -8.97 19.68 -4.47
CA GLY A 543 -8.51 18.39 -3.93
C GLY A 543 -8.45 18.31 -2.41
N ALA A 544 -8.50 17.08 -1.88
CA ALA A 544 -8.22 16.75 -0.49
C ALA A 544 -7.18 15.61 -0.39
N ASN A 545 -6.33 15.65 0.63
CA ASN A 545 -5.49 14.49 1.01
C ASN A 545 -6.34 13.58 1.90
N VAL A 546 -6.33 12.28 1.63
CA VAL A 546 -7.13 11.29 2.35
C VAL A 546 -6.22 10.19 2.88
N HIS A 547 -6.26 9.96 4.20
CA HIS A 547 -5.68 8.77 4.85
C HIS A 547 -6.76 7.72 5.09
N GLU A 548 -6.45 6.45 4.87
CA GLU A 548 -7.29 5.32 5.31
C GLU A 548 -7.22 5.13 6.84
N MET A 549 -8.04 5.87 7.58
CA MET A 549 -8.10 5.79 9.04
C MET A 549 -9.53 5.89 9.57
N HIS A 550 -9.98 4.89 10.32
CA HIS A 550 -11.25 4.90 11.04
C HIS A 550 -11.01 5.00 12.55
N PRO A 551 -11.72 5.88 13.28
CA PRO A 551 -11.43 6.17 14.69
C PRO A 551 -11.51 4.95 15.63
N LEU A 552 -12.32 3.94 15.29
CA LEU A 552 -12.48 2.72 16.09
C LEU A 552 -11.83 1.47 15.49
N ARG A 553 -11.44 1.51 14.21
CA ARG A 553 -10.96 0.32 13.46
C ARG A 553 -9.53 0.48 12.94
N GLY A 554 -8.93 1.65 13.09
CA GLY A 554 -7.60 1.93 12.56
C GLY A 554 -7.64 1.88 11.04
N LYS A 555 -6.72 1.12 10.43
CA LYS A 555 -6.58 0.97 8.98
C LYS A 555 -7.57 -0.04 8.36
N ALA A 556 -8.40 -0.71 9.17
CA ALA A 556 -9.42 -1.65 8.68
C ALA A 556 -10.69 -0.92 8.22
N ILE A 557 -10.60 -0.22 7.08
CA ILE A 557 -11.68 0.57 6.45
C ILE A 557 -12.68 -0.35 5.74
N THR A 558 -13.98 -0.02 5.81
CA THR A 558 -15.04 -0.71 5.06
C THR A 558 -15.52 0.11 3.87
N GLU A 559 -16.27 -0.51 2.96
CA GLU A 559 -16.89 0.20 1.84
C GLU A 559 -17.84 1.31 2.32
N GLU A 560 -18.56 1.10 3.42
CA GLU A 560 -19.45 2.12 3.98
C GLU A 560 -18.70 3.37 4.45
N ASP A 561 -17.48 3.21 4.98
CA ASP A 561 -16.62 4.34 5.35
C ASP A 561 -16.18 5.11 4.09
N MET A 562 -15.71 4.39 3.06
CA MET A 562 -15.28 4.97 1.79
C MET A 562 -16.42 5.75 1.13
N LEU A 563 -17.64 5.20 1.12
CA LEU A 563 -18.83 5.85 0.59
C LEU A 563 -19.21 7.10 1.40
N LEU A 564 -19.03 7.08 2.72
CA LEU A 564 -19.25 8.25 3.56
C LEU A 564 -18.25 9.37 3.20
N ASP A 565 -16.97 9.05 3.05
CA ASP A 565 -15.94 10.02 2.65
C ASP A 565 -16.23 10.60 1.27
N ILE A 566 -16.53 9.76 0.28
CA ILE A 566 -16.93 10.17 -1.06
C ILE A 566 -18.11 11.13 -1.03
N LYS A 567 -19.16 10.80 -0.26
CA LYS A 567 -20.33 11.65 -0.12
C LYS A 567 -19.96 13.00 0.49
N LYS A 568 -19.14 13.01 1.54
CA LYS A 568 -18.72 14.25 2.22
C LYS A 568 -17.84 15.13 1.35
N LEU A 569 -16.93 14.53 0.59
CA LEU A 569 -16.08 15.22 -0.38
C LEU A 569 -16.92 15.84 -1.51
N LYS A 570 -17.89 15.09 -2.06
CA LYS A 570 -18.82 15.63 -3.07
C LYS A 570 -19.70 16.75 -2.53
N GLU A 571 -20.25 16.61 -1.33
CA GLU A 571 -21.00 17.69 -0.64
C GLU A 571 -20.14 18.94 -0.43
N GLY A 572 -18.82 18.77 -0.27
CA GLY A 572 -17.83 19.84 -0.18
C GLY A 572 -17.36 20.42 -1.52
N ASN A 573 -17.92 19.97 -2.65
CA ASN A 573 -17.51 20.32 -4.02
C ASN A 573 -16.05 19.98 -4.35
N PHE A 574 -15.47 18.97 -3.69
CA PHE A 574 -14.18 18.42 -4.09
C PHE A 574 -14.34 17.59 -5.37
N ASN A 575 -13.40 17.74 -6.29
CA ASN A 575 -13.34 16.97 -7.54
C ASN A 575 -12.11 16.06 -7.62
N ALA A 576 -11.20 16.16 -6.66
CA ALA A 576 -9.97 15.39 -6.62
C ALA A 576 -9.62 14.88 -5.22
N VAL A 577 -8.85 13.79 -5.17
CA VAL A 577 -8.27 13.25 -3.94
C VAL A 577 -6.81 12.84 -4.19
N ARG A 578 -5.97 13.01 -3.17
CA ARG A 578 -4.63 12.43 -3.10
C ARG A 578 -4.64 11.33 -2.06
N ASN A 579 -4.16 10.15 -2.44
CA ASN A 579 -4.04 8.99 -1.57
C ASN A 579 -2.79 9.17 -0.67
N SER A 580 -2.91 9.96 0.39
CA SER A 580 -1.81 10.28 1.30
C SER A 580 -1.58 9.13 2.29
N HIS A 581 -0.42 8.48 2.35
CA HIS A 581 0.73 8.57 1.42
C HIS A 581 1.12 7.17 0.94
N TYR A 582 0.14 6.49 0.35
CA TYR A 582 0.22 5.09 -0.04
C TYR A 582 -0.97 4.67 -0.90
N PRO A 583 -0.90 3.52 -1.61
CA PRO A 583 -2.04 3.01 -2.35
C PRO A 583 -3.20 2.61 -1.41
N HIS A 584 -4.40 3.11 -1.69
CA HIS A 584 -5.61 2.81 -0.93
C HIS A 584 -6.18 1.43 -1.25
N HIS A 585 -7.23 1.00 -0.54
CA HIS A 585 -7.94 -0.25 -0.82
C HIS A 585 -8.46 -0.28 -2.27
N PRO A 586 -8.41 -1.41 -3.01
CA PRO A 586 -8.84 -1.47 -4.42
C PRO A 586 -10.24 -0.90 -4.68
N ARG A 587 -11.19 -1.16 -3.75
CA ARG A 587 -12.55 -0.62 -3.80
C ARG A 587 -12.62 0.91 -3.85
N TRP A 588 -11.66 1.63 -3.26
CA TRP A 588 -11.60 3.09 -3.30
C TRP A 588 -11.55 3.64 -4.74
N TYR A 589 -10.76 2.99 -5.60
CA TYR A 589 -10.57 3.40 -6.99
C TYR A 589 -11.82 3.14 -7.83
N GLU A 590 -12.46 1.98 -7.63
CA GLU A 590 -13.73 1.67 -8.28
C GLU A 590 -14.81 2.70 -7.92
N LEU A 591 -14.89 3.09 -6.64
CA LEU A 591 -15.81 4.13 -6.20
C LEU A 591 -15.42 5.51 -6.77
N CYS A 592 -14.13 5.85 -6.85
CA CYS A 592 -13.68 7.09 -7.48
C CYS A 592 -13.98 7.12 -8.99
N ASP A 593 -13.91 5.98 -9.69
CA ASP A 593 -14.33 5.85 -11.08
C ASP A 593 -15.83 6.11 -11.22
N GLU A 594 -16.64 5.50 -10.35
CA GLU A 594 -18.12 5.55 -10.36
C GLU A 594 -18.68 6.92 -9.98
N TYR A 595 -18.16 7.53 -8.92
CA TYR A 595 -18.64 8.81 -8.41
C TYR A 595 -17.92 10.02 -9.03
N GLY A 596 -16.84 9.78 -9.79
CA GLY A 596 -16.09 10.81 -10.51
C GLY A 596 -15.16 11.62 -9.61
N PHE A 597 -13.99 11.08 -9.28
CA PHE A 597 -12.90 11.85 -8.67
C PHE A 597 -11.63 11.74 -9.52
N TYR A 598 -10.91 12.84 -9.63
CA TYR A 598 -9.53 12.81 -10.09
C TYR A 598 -8.61 12.35 -8.95
N VAL A 599 -7.90 11.25 -9.16
CA VAL A 599 -7.05 10.64 -8.14
C VAL A 599 -5.58 10.89 -8.48
N VAL A 600 -4.84 11.39 -7.49
CA VAL A 600 -3.38 11.25 -7.41
C VAL A 600 -3.09 10.01 -6.59
N ASP A 601 -2.62 8.95 -7.24
CA ASP A 601 -2.24 7.71 -6.55
C ASP A 601 -0.76 7.74 -6.20
N GLU A 602 -0.40 7.37 -4.98
CA GLU A 602 0.93 7.60 -4.40
C GLU A 602 1.57 6.31 -3.91
N ALA A 603 2.85 6.11 -4.22
CA ALA A 603 3.60 4.97 -3.72
C ALA A 603 3.79 5.08 -2.20
N ASN A 604 3.77 3.94 -1.51
CA ASN A 604 3.97 3.86 -0.06
C ASN A 604 5.45 4.08 0.30
N ILE A 605 5.97 5.29 0.10
CA ILE A 605 7.37 5.65 0.32
C ILE A 605 7.40 7.00 1.06
N GLU A 606 7.69 6.95 2.36
CA GLU A 606 7.99 8.11 3.19
C GLU A 606 9.15 7.80 4.15
N THR A 607 10.19 8.66 4.15
CA THR A 607 11.42 8.51 4.94
C THR A 607 11.71 9.79 5.74
N HIS A 608 10.64 10.44 6.19
CA HIS A 608 10.61 11.80 6.75
C HIS A 608 11.68 12.02 7.82
N GLY A 609 11.85 11.06 8.74
CA GLY A 609 12.84 11.13 9.80
C GLY A 609 14.29 11.21 9.34
N PHE A 610 14.65 10.73 8.14
CA PHE A 610 15.99 10.96 7.57
C PHE A 610 16.15 12.38 7.05
N VAL A 611 15.11 12.92 6.44
CA VAL A 611 15.13 14.24 5.81
C VAL A 611 15.15 15.32 6.89
N GLU A 612 14.21 15.30 7.82
CA GLU A 612 14.06 16.38 8.79
C GLU A 612 15.02 16.24 9.99
N ASN A 613 15.25 15.02 10.52
CA ASN A 613 16.13 14.88 11.68
C ASN A 613 17.62 14.84 11.31
N LEU A 614 17.97 14.38 10.11
CA LEU A 614 19.36 14.21 9.69
C LEU A 614 19.77 15.10 8.51
N ALA A 615 18.84 15.80 7.85
CA ALA A 615 19.10 16.62 6.66
C ALA A 615 19.77 15.82 5.52
N ILE A 616 19.40 14.54 5.36
CA ILE A 616 19.95 13.64 4.34
C ILE A 616 18.85 12.85 3.63
N SER A 617 19.04 12.58 2.33
CA SER A 617 18.18 11.70 1.53
C SER A 617 18.77 10.29 1.46
N LEU A 618 19.15 9.72 2.61
CA LEU A 618 20.00 8.52 2.69
C LEU A 618 19.45 7.37 1.85
N LEU A 619 18.19 6.97 2.08
CA LEU A 619 17.58 5.81 1.43
C LEU A 619 17.24 6.08 -0.05
N ALA A 620 16.93 7.33 -0.38
CA ALA A 620 16.72 7.74 -1.77
C ALA A 620 18.03 7.70 -2.60
N CYS A 621 19.17 7.83 -1.93
CA CYS A 621 20.51 7.83 -2.54
C CYS A 621 21.24 6.47 -2.47
N ASP A 622 20.83 5.58 -1.57
CA ASP A 622 21.48 4.28 -1.37
C ASP A 622 20.96 3.23 -2.35
N TRP A 623 21.85 2.67 -3.17
CA TRP A 623 21.52 1.64 -4.14
C TRP A 623 20.98 0.35 -3.50
N ALA A 624 21.33 0.06 -2.24
CA ALA A 624 20.81 -1.11 -1.53
C ALA A 624 19.28 -1.09 -1.35
N TRP A 625 18.67 0.11 -1.40
CA TRP A 625 17.22 0.30 -1.24
C TRP A 625 16.47 0.38 -2.57
N ARG A 626 17.18 0.39 -3.70
CA ARG A 626 16.61 0.58 -5.03
C ARG A 626 15.46 -0.38 -5.34
N ASP A 627 15.64 -1.66 -5.02
CA ASP A 627 14.65 -2.69 -5.35
C ASP A 627 13.37 -2.52 -4.53
N GLN A 628 13.46 -2.06 -3.28
CA GLN A 628 12.27 -1.74 -2.47
C GLN A 628 11.50 -0.54 -3.03
N PHE A 629 12.21 0.51 -3.46
CA PHE A 629 11.60 1.67 -4.13
C PHE A 629 10.88 1.25 -5.43
N LEU A 630 11.57 0.50 -6.29
CA LEU A 630 11.00 0.01 -7.56
C LEU A 630 9.85 -0.99 -7.33
N HIS A 631 9.91 -1.79 -6.26
CA HIS A 631 8.83 -2.70 -5.90
C HIS A 631 7.57 -1.93 -5.52
N ARG A 632 7.66 -0.94 -4.62
CA ARG A 632 6.53 -0.10 -4.21
C ARG A 632 5.95 0.72 -5.38
N ALA A 633 6.80 1.24 -6.27
CA ALA A 633 6.36 1.91 -7.50
C ALA A 633 5.68 0.95 -8.49
N ARG A 634 6.16 -0.30 -8.59
CA ARG A 634 5.51 -1.34 -9.40
C ARG A 634 4.15 -1.72 -8.83
N ASN A 635 4.04 -1.89 -7.51
CA ASN A 635 2.77 -2.21 -6.86
C ASN A 635 1.75 -1.09 -7.06
N LEU A 636 2.16 0.17 -6.91
CA LEU A 636 1.36 1.36 -7.24
C LEU A 636 0.78 1.27 -8.66
N PHE A 637 1.65 1.10 -9.65
CA PHE A 637 1.23 1.10 -11.04
C PHE A 637 0.34 -0.09 -11.38
N GLN A 638 0.79 -1.31 -11.10
CA GLN A 638 0.17 -2.52 -11.64
C GLN A 638 -1.28 -2.68 -11.17
N ARG A 639 -1.56 -2.33 -9.91
CA ARG A 639 -2.90 -2.46 -9.34
C ARG A 639 -3.89 -1.42 -9.87
N ALA A 640 -3.41 -0.21 -10.19
CA ALA A 640 -4.29 0.92 -10.46
C ALA A 640 -4.22 1.46 -11.90
N LYS A 641 -3.35 0.89 -12.75
CA LYS A 641 -3.11 1.34 -14.13
C LYS A 641 -4.35 1.44 -15.02
N ASN A 642 -5.40 0.67 -14.72
CA ASN A 642 -6.62 0.59 -15.53
C ASN A 642 -7.76 1.51 -15.03
N HIS A 643 -7.61 2.16 -13.87
CA HIS A 643 -8.65 3.02 -13.32
C HIS A 643 -8.68 4.39 -14.01
N PRO A 644 -9.81 4.80 -14.62
CA PRO A 644 -9.96 6.13 -15.16
C PRO A 644 -9.93 7.22 -14.09
N CYS A 645 -10.12 6.97 -12.80
CA CYS A 645 -9.96 8.03 -11.80
C CYS A 645 -8.51 8.50 -11.65
N VAL A 646 -7.51 7.63 -11.83
CA VAL A 646 -6.09 7.92 -11.57
C VAL A 646 -5.49 8.76 -12.69
N ILE A 647 -5.37 10.07 -12.49
CA ILE A 647 -4.85 11.01 -13.51
C ILE A 647 -3.36 11.29 -13.36
N VAL A 648 -2.78 11.08 -12.17
CA VAL A 648 -1.38 11.39 -11.85
C VAL A 648 -0.81 10.31 -10.93
N TRP A 649 0.44 9.93 -11.16
CA TRP A 649 1.22 9.08 -10.28
C TRP A 649 2.12 9.92 -9.38
N SER A 650 2.14 9.64 -8.07
CA SER A 650 3.07 10.26 -7.13
C SER A 650 4.10 9.24 -6.64
N LEU A 651 5.38 9.63 -6.62
CA LEU A 651 6.47 8.71 -6.27
C LEU A 651 6.58 8.41 -4.77
N GLY A 652 5.91 9.18 -3.92
CA GLY A 652 6.00 9.11 -2.47
C GLY A 652 5.87 10.49 -1.83
N ASN A 653 6.23 10.59 -0.56
CA ASN A 653 6.14 11.82 0.23
C ASN A 653 7.43 12.04 1.05
N GLU A 654 7.80 13.30 1.28
CA GLU A 654 8.80 13.77 2.27
C GLU A 654 10.05 12.86 2.45
N SER A 655 10.63 12.39 1.34
CA SER A 655 11.74 11.42 1.36
C SER A 655 13.04 11.97 0.78
N GLY A 656 13.13 13.30 0.69
CA GLY A 656 14.23 13.99 0.03
C GLY A 656 14.26 13.64 -1.45
N TRP A 657 15.44 13.55 -2.06
CA TRP A 657 15.56 13.15 -3.46
C TRP A 657 16.85 12.38 -3.73
N GLY A 658 16.82 11.47 -4.70
CA GLY A 658 17.98 10.70 -5.13
C GLY A 658 17.72 9.74 -6.30
N PRO A 659 18.74 9.01 -6.79
CA PRO A 659 18.66 8.12 -7.95
C PRO A 659 17.58 7.03 -7.89
N ASN A 660 17.14 6.64 -6.69
CA ASN A 660 16.05 5.67 -6.55
C ASN A 660 14.70 6.27 -7.00
N PHE A 661 14.44 7.55 -6.71
CA PHE A 661 13.26 8.26 -7.22
C PHE A 661 13.32 8.47 -8.74
N ALA A 662 14.48 8.88 -9.26
CA ALA A 662 14.67 9.02 -10.70
C ALA A 662 14.36 7.71 -11.44
N ALA A 663 14.80 6.58 -10.88
CA ALA A 663 14.51 5.26 -11.43
C ALA A 663 13.02 4.88 -11.39
N CYS A 664 12.31 5.23 -10.31
CA CYS A 664 10.86 5.03 -10.22
C CYS A 664 10.11 5.88 -11.26
N ALA A 665 10.46 7.15 -11.40
CA ALA A 665 9.87 8.04 -12.40
C ALA A 665 10.04 7.49 -13.83
N ASP A 666 11.28 7.12 -14.16
CA ASP A 666 11.63 6.50 -15.42
C ASP A 666 10.89 5.18 -15.68
N ALA A 667 10.71 4.37 -14.63
CA ALA A 667 9.98 3.12 -14.72
C ALA A 667 8.49 3.35 -14.99
N LEU A 668 7.83 4.23 -14.24
CA LEU A 668 6.41 4.57 -14.44
C LEU A 668 6.16 5.10 -15.85
N ARG A 669 7.02 6.00 -16.35
CA ARG A 669 6.91 6.53 -17.72
C ARG A 669 7.05 5.46 -18.81
N ARG A 670 7.85 4.42 -18.56
CA ARG A 670 7.99 3.28 -19.48
C ARG A 670 6.82 2.30 -19.38
N TRP A 671 6.31 2.07 -18.18
CA TRP A 671 5.26 1.09 -17.93
C TRP A 671 3.87 1.59 -18.31
N ASP A 672 3.59 2.88 -18.14
CA ASP A 672 2.27 3.45 -18.39
C ASP A 672 2.04 3.79 -19.88
N PRO A 673 1.25 2.98 -20.62
CA PRO A 673 0.99 3.26 -22.03
C PRO A 673 0.19 4.55 -22.23
N GLN A 674 -0.58 4.98 -21.22
CA GLN A 674 -1.36 6.21 -21.25
C GLN A 674 -0.52 7.46 -20.96
N ARG A 675 0.74 7.29 -20.52
CA ARG A 675 1.69 8.37 -20.22
C ARG A 675 1.13 9.42 -19.26
N ARG A 676 0.47 8.98 -18.19
CA ARG A 676 0.00 9.93 -17.16
C ARG A 676 1.18 10.66 -16.55
N PRO A 677 1.00 11.95 -16.17
CA PRO A 677 2.03 12.70 -15.47
C PRO A 677 2.49 12.00 -14.19
N VAL A 678 3.78 12.09 -13.92
CA VAL A 678 4.40 11.71 -12.65
C VAL A 678 4.66 12.98 -11.84
N GLN A 679 4.36 12.98 -10.56
CA GLN A 679 4.71 14.06 -9.64
C GLN A 679 5.55 13.54 -8.47
N TYR A 680 6.41 14.39 -7.93
CA TYR A 680 7.08 14.12 -6.66
C TYR A 680 7.58 15.42 -6.05
N GLU A 681 7.10 15.72 -4.84
CA GLU A 681 7.37 17.02 -4.19
C GLU A 681 8.84 17.14 -3.76
N GLY A 682 9.45 16.06 -3.26
CA GLY A 682 10.85 16.06 -2.84
C GLY A 682 11.82 16.43 -3.97
N ALA A 683 11.45 16.23 -5.25
CA ALA A 683 12.27 16.67 -6.39
C ALA A 683 12.37 18.20 -6.53
N GLU A 684 11.42 18.97 -6.00
CA GLU A 684 11.42 20.44 -6.08
C GLU A 684 12.42 21.09 -5.16
N HIS A 685 12.53 20.58 -3.93
CA HIS A 685 13.48 21.07 -2.94
C HIS A 685 14.93 20.97 -3.41
N HIS A 686 15.20 20.05 -4.35
CA HIS A 686 16.53 19.81 -4.92
C HIS A 686 16.71 20.37 -6.35
N GLY A 687 15.72 21.09 -6.88
CA GLY A 687 15.82 21.76 -8.18
C GLY A 687 15.71 20.84 -9.40
N ASP A 688 15.23 19.60 -9.26
CA ASP A 688 15.06 18.65 -10.37
C ASP A 688 13.69 18.78 -11.07
N ALA A 689 12.69 19.41 -10.43
CA ALA A 689 11.33 19.54 -10.99
C ALA A 689 11.20 20.36 -12.30
N VAL A 690 12.29 21.00 -12.77
CA VAL A 690 12.30 21.82 -14.00
C VAL A 690 13.59 21.67 -14.82
N PHE A 691 14.59 20.93 -14.33
CA PHE A 691 15.92 20.86 -14.97
C PHE A 691 16.22 19.45 -15.48
N PHE A 692 16.51 19.32 -16.78
CA PHE A 692 17.05 18.10 -17.36
C PHE A 692 18.40 17.77 -16.69
N CYS A 693 18.49 16.66 -15.98
CA CYS A 693 19.77 16.10 -15.59
C CYS A 693 20.54 15.73 -16.87
N GLY A 694 21.79 16.21 -16.97
CA GLY A 694 22.63 16.20 -18.19
C GLY A 694 23.08 14.81 -18.68
N ASP A 695 22.48 13.74 -18.17
CA ASP A 695 22.70 12.33 -18.47
C ASP A 695 21.52 11.68 -19.24
N GLY A 696 20.50 12.46 -19.61
CA GLY A 696 19.39 12.00 -20.46
C GLY A 696 18.23 11.34 -19.70
N GLN A 697 18.24 11.42 -18.37
CA GLN A 697 17.06 11.12 -17.54
C GLN A 697 16.17 12.37 -17.47
N GLY A 698 14.86 12.20 -17.66
CA GLY A 698 13.89 13.29 -17.50
C GLY A 698 13.77 13.70 -16.03
N PRO A 699 13.18 14.88 -15.73
CA PRO A 699 12.99 15.34 -14.35
C PRO A 699 12.18 14.30 -13.55
N SER A 700 12.37 14.18 -12.23
CA SER A 700 11.60 13.22 -11.42
C SER A 700 10.15 13.66 -11.17
N SER A 701 9.76 14.85 -11.63
CA SER A 701 8.39 15.40 -11.54
C SER A 701 8.03 16.15 -12.82
N ASP A 702 6.81 15.93 -13.33
CA ASP A 702 6.20 16.64 -14.45
C ASP A 702 5.33 17.83 -13.97
N ILE A 703 4.98 17.86 -12.67
CA ILE A 703 4.12 18.86 -12.04
C ILE A 703 4.90 19.53 -10.90
N ILE A 704 4.83 20.87 -10.84
CA ILE A 704 5.25 21.62 -9.65
C ILE A 704 4.11 21.48 -8.61
N CYS A 705 4.34 20.67 -7.60
CA CYS A 705 3.52 20.21 -6.49
C CYS A 705 4.10 20.51 -5.07
N PRO A 706 4.45 21.75 -4.68
CA PRO A 706 5.03 22.05 -3.36
C PRO A 706 4.02 21.89 -2.21
N MET A 707 4.53 21.65 -1.01
CA MET A 707 3.75 21.74 0.23
C MET A 707 3.79 23.16 0.85
N LEU A 708 2.64 23.61 1.36
CA LEU A 708 2.49 24.77 2.25
C LEU A 708 3.02 26.11 1.69
N LEU A 709 3.06 26.24 0.37
CA LEU A 709 3.60 27.45 -0.25
C LEU A 709 2.71 28.67 0.01
N CYS A 710 3.27 29.68 0.68
CA CYS A 710 2.64 30.99 0.82
C CYS A 710 2.63 31.73 -0.54
N CYS A 711 1.44 32.10 -1.02
CA CYS A 711 1.26 32.89 -2.26
C CYS A 711 1.87 34.29 -2.14
N LYS A 712 3.17 34.43 -2.38
CA LYS A 712 3.81 35.74 -2.58
C LYS A 712 4.17 36.07 -4.04
N LYS A 713 4.01 35.16 -5.02
CA LYS A 713 4.30 35.45 -6.44
C LYS A 713 3.44 34.64 -7.44
N LYS A 714 3.13 35.29 -8.57
CA LYS A 714 2.35 34.83 -9.73
C LYS A 714 3.04 33.71 -10.52
N LEU A 715 2.81 32.46 -10.16
CA LEU A 715 3.05 31.28 -11.03
C LEU A 715 1.88 30.31 -10.82
N CYS A 716 1.36 29.72 -11.89
CA CYS A 716 0.43 28.59 -11.78
C CYS A 716 1.16 27.45 -11.05
N LYS A 717 0.61 27.00 -9.92
CA LYS A 717 1.15 25.93 -9.09
C LYS A 717 -0.02 25.10 -8.60
N VAL A 718 0.06 23.78 -8.78
CA VAL A 718 -0.77 22.84 -8.01
C VAL A 718 0.00 22.60 -6.72
N ALA A 719 -0.59 22.67 -5.55
CA ALA A 719 0.11 22.37 -4.30
C ALA A 719 -0.32 20.98 -3.84
N CYS A 720 0.61 20.10 -3.47
CA CYS A 720 0.25 18.75 -2.99
C CYS A 720 -0.39 18.80 -1.60
N ILE A 721 -0.01 19.79 -0.78
CA ILE A 721 -0.65 20.16 0.49
C ILE A 721 -0.67 21.68 0.57
N TRP A 722 -1.83 22.32 0.76
CA TRP A 722 -1.93 23.79 0.72
C TRP A 722 -2.52 24.44 1.97
N LEU A 723 -3.18 23.68 2.84
CA LEU A 723 -3.76 24.16 4.09
C LEU A 723 -3.59 23.08 5.17
N LEU A 724 -2.73 23.35 6.15
CA LEU A 724 -2.65 22.57 7.39
C LEU A 724 -3.93 22.81 8.21
N ALA A 725 -4.85 21.86 8.20
CA ALA A 725 -6.04 21.89 9.04
C ALA A 725 -5.79 21.15 10.36
N PHE A 726 -4.86 21.67 11.18
CA PHE A 726 -4.79 21.31 12.60
C PHE A 726 -5.42 22.45 13.39
N GLU A 727 -6.68 22.22 13.80
CA GLU A 727 -7.60 23.08 14.54
C GLU A 727 -8.16 24.34 13.81
N MET A 728 -9.49 24.34 13.66
CA MET A 728 -10.39 25.44 13.27
C MET A 728 -10.34 26.01 11.84
N ILE A 729 -11.41 25.67 11.10
CA ILE A 729 -12.28 26.54 10.28
C ILE A 729 -11.71 27.15 8.98
N TRP A 730 -12.42 26.82 7.90
CA TRP A 730 -12.59 27.54 6.65
C TRP A 730 -12.45 29.06 6.79
N GLY A 731 -11.51 29.65 6.03
CA GLY A 731 -11.49 31.10 5.93
C GLY A 731 -10.42 31.71 5.05
N VAL A 732 -10.26 31.31 3.78
CA VAL A 732 -9.95 32.26 2.68
C VAL A 732 -10.51 31.76 1.35
N LEU A 733 -11.81 31.96 1.13
CA LEU A 733 -12.48 31.93 -0.17
C LEU A 733 -12.22 33.23 -0.98
N ALA A 734 -11.02 33.81 -0.85
CA ALA A 734 -10.66 35.11 -1.46
C ALA A 734 -9.30 35.13 -2.20
N GLY A 735 -8.63 33.98 -2.35
CA GLY A 735 -7.45 33.82 -3.22
C GLY A 735 -7.77 33.34 -4.64
N TRP A 736 -9.02 32.91 -4.88
CA TRP A 736 -9.52 32.33 -6.13
C TRP A 736 -9.82 33.37 -7.23
N TYR A 737 -9.00 34.43 -7.32
CA TYR A 737 -9.11 35.46 -8.37
C TYR A 737 -7.84 35.68 -9.19
N ILE A 738 -6.86 34.78 -9.09
CA ILE A 738 -5.70 34.77 -9.99
C ILE A 738 -5.77 33.54 -10.90
N MET A 739 -6.87 33.38 -11.65
CA MET A 739 -6.89 32.53 -12.86
C MET A 739 -7.93 32.99 -13.91
N GLU A 740 -8.55 34.18 -13.76
CA GLU A 740 -9.41 34.76 -14.81
C GLU A 740 -9.05 36.23 -15.10
N ASN A 741 -8.13 36.43 -16.05
CA ASN A 741 -8.27 37.43 -17.12
C ASN A 741 -7.03 37.42 -18.04
N PRO A 742 -7.13 36.84 -19.25
CA PRO A 742 -6.22 37.14 -20.32
C PRO A 742 -6.77 38.33 -21.11
N ILE A 743 -6.75 39.56 -20.57
CA ILE A 743 -6.93 40.82 -21.33
C ILE A 743 -6.37 41.98 -20.47
N THR A 744 -5.15 42.41 -20.75
CA THR A 744 -4.76 43.80 -21.12
C THR A 744 -3.24 43.99 -20.96
N ASN A 745 -2.57 44.12 -22.12
CA ASN A 745 -1.22 44.63 -22.44
C ASN A 745 0.00 44.04 -21.73
#